data_AF-A0A373ULP7-F1
#
_entry.id   AF-A0A373ULP7-F1
#
_cell.length_a   1.000
_cell.length_b   1.000
_cell.length_c   1.000
_cell.angle_alpha   90.00
_cell.angle_beta   90.00
_cell.angle_gamma   90.00
#
_symmetry.space_group_name_H-M   'P 1'
#
loop_
_entity.id
_entity.type
_entity.pdbx_description
1 polymer ?
#
loop_
_entity_poly.entity_id
_entity_poly.type
_entity_poly.pdbx_seq_one_letter_code
_entity_poly.pdbx_strand_id
1 'polypeptide(L)'
;MNYESKDIIELFCAIFGVLATVAGTMWATIKATKRYFENKKIELNTYYIARGVFSDRLGSLNELQRAVNSNARIINVYGKRGIGKSAFLRFFCDSVNHKLNRLNKKTRKKLKIGKGIATYIELASYGNASIVEQILNTVATKDVTFAQYIDELLSKTLRKKKIYIVLDNVNTNALGKEIETVVDILFSHSPKFCVIVGSIEKQPFINSINENIIKYVQLNTFDENDIFDFAENNNCDIPPNMIQKVLSFSEGLPIFVSLFLKNNEEYLSFSGERIDKYLERIFDDLSSQSKQIALFIAFLSITNAIIKFQLLQHFMCSISENDLEELENSSLIEYDKANANIKMHELFRNYIVKKCNNEKDIIGLIYNYYNNDNKIFEKTYYLLMLNYENRNSEIIRVIEKAIDGEKYSFLLLLGEHYKLLYDWNNQRSGIESKTFLYVIYGYVSGLIGVGNYPAAREVIDTCRISANNPETILQFKFSLLTAQLYHLQNEYDLSIETYNILLNNIGENELFQKYEAKCLWGIAHSLRHKGYDLDGAIDYYDRSIEAAIRLGRESEILKSMMEKLNIYMLQNKVENARELHNKIVRRIHNLPSGMYKGTKNSFNKLESRYVRIMLNTNIELQFNLLQKALNEYKVQKKRLQYNTYFELGEYYRKLEKYEEAKEHYNKALAFSKQNNDYNLKTLSQIALIVLNISIGNYVSEQLISAIIETFRESETNNLYTNKLLAEMILSFLQNETPDASVLSEFVRLEYMSAVDVCIENSYIAYKSLNLFLM
;
A
#
# COMPACT_ATOMS: atom_id res chain seq x y z
N MET A 1 21.06 46.14 66.15
CA MET A 1 20.55 46.54 64.82
C MET A 1 19.15 46.00 64.69
N ASN A 2 18.17 46.89 64.83
CA ASN A 2 16.75 46.60 64.67
C ASN A 2 16.50 46.40 63.17
N TYR A 3 16.22 45.17 62.74
CA TYR A 3 15.39 45.00 61.55
C TYR A 3 13.98 45.39 61.99
N GLU A 4 13.55 46.59 61.57
CA GLU A 4 12.21 47.09 61.86
C GLU A 4 11.21 46.09 61.27
N SER A 5 10.14 45.76 62.02
CA SER A 5 9.12 44.78 61.59
C SER A 5 8.56 45.03 60.18
N LYS A 6 8.72 46.27 59.68
CA LYS A 6 8.42 46.71 58.33
C LYS A 6 9.19 45.94 57.25
N ASP A 7 10.47 45.66 57.44
CA ASP A 7 11.31 44.94 56.45
C ASP A 7 10.89 43.47 56.32
N ILE A 8 10.48 42.85 57.44
CA ILE A 8 9.98 41.46 57.45
C ILE A 8 8.60 41.40 56.77
N ILE A 9 7.74 42.38 57.02
CA ILE A 9 6.43 42.48 56.39
C ILE A 9 6.56 42.72 54.88
N GLU A 10 7.47 43.60 54.45
CA GLU A 10 7.75 43.84 53.03
C GLU A 10 8.29 42.59 52.33
N LEU A 11 9.17 41.83 52.97
CA LEU A 11 9.67 40.55 52.45
C LEU A 11 8.54 39.51 52.31
N PHE A 12 7.66 39.39 53.30
CA PHE A 12 6.51 38.48 53.22
C PHE A 12 5.52 38.89 52.13
N CYS A 13 5.23 40.19 51.99
CA CYS A 13 4.39 40.72 50.92
C CYS A 13 5.00 40.48 49.53
N ALA A 14 6.32 40.62 49.39
CA ALA A 14 7.02 40.31 48.14
C ALA A 14 6.93 38.81 47.78
N ILE A 15 7.15 37.92 48.75
CA ILE A 15 7.05 36.47 48.56
C ILE A 15 5.61 36.07 48.18
N PHE A 16 4.61 36.61 48.89
CA PHE A 16 3.20 36.36 48.56
C PHE A 16 2.82 36.92 47.19
N GLY A 17 3.34 38.10 46.82
CA GLY A 17 3.15 38.69 45.50
C GLY A 17 3.71 37.80 44.39
N VAL A 18 4.92 37.26 44.56
CA VAL A 18 5.54 36.32 43.61
C VAL A 18 4.72 35.03 43.53
N LEU A 19 4.33 34.43 44.66
CA LEU A 19 3.52 33.21 44.69
C LEU A 19 2.14 33.42 44.05
N ALA A 20 1.48 34.54 44.31
CA ALA A 20 0.21 34.89 43.69
C ALA A 20 0.36 35.14 42.18
N THR A 21 1.48 35.71 41.74
CA THR A 21 1.79 35.91 40.32
C THR A 21 2.08 34.58 39.60
N VAL A 22 2.83 33.68 40.24
CA VAL A 22 3.07 32.31 39.72
C VAL A 22 1.77 31.50 39.69
N ALA A 23 0.97 31.54 40.74
CA ALA A 23 -0.33 30.86 40.78
C ALA A 23 -1.31 31.46 39.76
N GLY A 24 -1.32 32.79 39.62
CA GLY A 24 -2.15 33.51 38.65
C GLY A 24 -1.73 33.23 37.21
N THR A 25 -0.44 33.18 36.91
CA THR A 25 0.07 32.78 35.59
C THR A 25 -0.20 31.31 35.32
N MET A 26 0.01 30.39 36.26
CA MET A 26 -0.38 28.99 36.11
C MET A 26 -1.88 28.85 35.87
N TRP A 27 -2.73 29.57 36.61
CA TRP A 27 -4.18 29.54 36.44
C TRP A 27 -4.64 30.17 35.13
N ALA A 28 -4.02 31.27 34.71
CA ALA A 28 -4.27 31.89 33.41
C ALA A 28 -3.81 30.97 32.27
N THR A 29 -2.69 30.27 32.42
CA THR A 29 -2.21 29.26 31.46
C THR A 29 -3.20 28.11 31.41
N ILE A 30 -3.57 27.51 32.55
CA ILE A 30 -4.59 26.45 32.63
C ILE A 30 -5.92 26.92 32.02
N LYS A 31 -6.37 28.16 32.27
CA LYS A 31 -7.61 28.72 31.74
C LYS A 31 -7.50 29.05 30.25
N ALA A 32 -6.34 29.46 29.76
CA ALA A 32 -6.05 29.69 28.35
C ALA A 32 -5.94 28.36 27.59
N THR A 33 -5.27 27.36 28.15
CA THR A 33 -5.24 25.98 27.65
C THR A 33 -6.65 25.38 27.65
N LYS A 34 -7.41 25.58 28.72
CA LYS A 34 -8.80 25.12 28.82
C LYS A 34 -9.73 25.86 27.85
N ARG A 35 -9.60 27.18 27.66
CA ARG A 35 -10.31 27.94 26.60
C ARG A 35 -9.86 27.56 25.19
N TYR A 36 -8.58 27.25 24.99
CA TYR A 36 -8.02 26.76 23.73
C TYR A 36 -8.59 25.39 23.35
N PHE A 37 -8.78 24.49 24.33
CA PHE A 37 -9.43 23.19 24.15
C PHE A 37 -10.98 23.27 24.17
N GLU A 38 -11.60 24.22 24.87
CA GLU A 38 -13.06 24.41 24.91
C GLU A 38 -13.59 25.03 23.60
N ASN A 39 -12.76 25.80 22.87
CA ASN A 39 -13.14 26.44 21.60
C ASN A 39 -12.92 25.57 20.33
N LYS A 40 -12.43 24.33 20.47
CA LYS A 40 -12.21 23.39 19.35
C LYS A 40 -12.67 21.99 19.75
N LYS A 41 -13.92 21.64 19.49
CA LYS A 41 -14.45 20.29 19.77
C LYS A 41 -14.26 19.38 18.55
N ILE A 42 -13.35 18.41 18.63
CA ILE A 42 -13.46 17.18 17.82
C ILE A 42 -14.66 16.40 18.33
N GLU A 43 -15.60 16.10 17.44
CA GLU A 43 -16.70 15.19 17.71
C GLU A 43 -16.19 13.75 17.66
N LEU A 44 -16.18 13.07 18.81
CA LEU A 44 -16.02 11.63 18.84
C LEU A 44 -17.42 11.02 18.69
N ASN A 45 -17.70 10.39 17.53
CA ASN A 45 -19.01 9.80 17.19
C ASN A 45 -19.70 9.14 18.38
N THR A 46 -21.00 9.44 18.53
CA THR A 46 -21.80 9.12 19.71
C THR A 46 -22.10 7.63 19.87
N TYR A 47 -22.11 6.85 18.78
CA TYR A 47 -22.21 5.38 18.71
C TYR A 47 -21.99 4.93 17.25
N TYR A 48 -21.44 3.73 17.03
CA TYR A 48 -21.16 3.18 15.69
C TYR A 48 -22.11 2.04 15.28
N ILE A 49 -22.76 1.38 16.22
CA ILE A 49 -23.83 0.40 15.97
C ILE A 49 -25.17 1.09 16.20
N ALA A 50 -25.87 1.42 15.12
CA ALA A 50 -27.12 2.17 15.17
C ALA A 50 -28.29 1.36 15.75
N ARG A 51 -28.49 0.09 15.35
CA ARG A 51 -29.57 -0.81 15.85
C ARG A 51 -29.19 -2.30 15.70
N GLY A 52 -29.85 -3.17 16.48
CA GLY A 52 -29.69 -4.63 16.43
C GLY A 52 -28.76 -5.22 17.49
N VAL A 53 -28.81 -6.56 17.61
CA VAL A 53 -27.90 -7.33 18.45
C VAL A 53 -26.73 -7.78 17.59
N PHE A 54 -25.53 -7.35 17.97
CA PHE A 54 -24.30 -7.79 17.33
C PHE A 54 -24.10 -9.27 17.63
N SER A 55 -24.15 -10.08 16.57
CA SER A 55 -23.92 -11.52 16.61
C SER A 55 -22.74 -11.83 15.73
N ASP A 56 -21.66 -12.35 16.33
CA ASP A 56 -20.44 -12.69 15.61
C ASP A 56 -19.65 -13.77 16.37
N ARG A 57 -18.55 -14.22 15.76
CA ARG A 57 -17.74 -15.36 16.18
C ARG A 57 -17.08 -15.10 17.52
N LEU A 58 -17.39 -15.93 18.50
CA LEU A 58 -16.77 -15.85 19.83
C LEU A 58 -15.24 -16.04 19.74
N GLY A 59 -14.79 -16.94 18.87
CA GLY A 59 -13.36 -17.18 18.62
C GLY A 59 -12.63 -15.92 18.16
N SER A 60 -13.14 -15.25 17.13
CA SER A 60 -12.55 -14.02 16.60
C SER A 60 -12.58 -12.85 17.59
N LEU A 61 -13.64 -12.71 18.38
CA LEU A 61 -13.70 -11.74 19.48
C LEU A 61 -12.62 -12.02 20.54
N ASN A 62 -12.41 -13.28 20.91
CA ASN A 62 -11.38 -13.68 21.85
C ASN A 62 -9.97 -13.43 21.32
N GLU A 63 -9.74 -13.62 20.02
CA GLU A 63 -8.47 -13.30 19.36
C GLU A 63 -8.20 -11.79 19.34
N LEU A 64 -9.20 -10.98 18.96
CA LEU A 64 -9.07 -9.52 19.02
C LEU A 64 -8.78 -9.05 20.44
N GLN A 65 -9.49 -9.60 21.44
CA GLN A 65 -9.25 -9.28 22.84
C GLN A 65 -7.82 -9.62 23.26
N ARG A 66 -7.29 -10.79 22.87
CA ARG A 66 -5.89 -11.19 23.13
C ARG A 66 -4.91 -10.23 22.44
N ALA A 67 -5.14 -9.89 21.18
CA ALA A 67 -4.29 -8.98 20.42
C ALA A 67 -4.25 -7.58 21.06
N VAL A 68 -5.42 -7.02 21.40
CA VAL A 68 -5.57 -5.68 21.98
C VAL A 68 -4.95 -5.58 23.38
N ASN A 69 -5.05 -6.64 24.18
CA ASN A 69 -4.48 -6.71 25.52
C ASN A 69 -2.97 -7.05 25.53
N SER A 70 -2.38 -7.32 24.36
CA SER A 70 -0.94 -7.51 24.22
C SER A 70 -0.18 -6.18 24.00
N ASN A 71 1.13 -6.28 23.73
CA ASN A 71 1.97 -5.16 23.32
C ASN A 71 1.77 -4.74 21.84
N ALA A 72 0.78 -5.32 21.15
CA ALA A 72 0.43 -4.92 19.80
C ALA A 72 0.09 -3.44 19.72
N ARG A 73 0.67 -2.79 18.72
CA ARG A 73 0.37 -1.42 18.31
C ARG A 73 -0.25 -1.37 16.92
N ILE A 74 -0.13 -2.45 16.15
CA ILE A 74 -0.84 -2.62 14.88
C ILE A 74 -1.60 -3.95 14.95
N ILE A 75 -2.89 -3.93 14.63
CA ILE A 75 -3.72 -5.13 14.58
C ILE A 75 -4.42 -5.16 13.24
N ASN A 76 -4.16 -6.15 12.39
CA ASN A 76 -4.90 -6.33 11.16
C ASN A 76 -5.99 -7.38 11.33
N VAL A 77 -7.23 -6.94 11.17
CA VAL A 77 -8.42 -7.77 11.12
C VAL A 77 -8.76 -8.00 9.65
N TYR A 78 -8.66 -9.25 9.18
CA TYR A 78 -8.85 -9.57 7.77
C TYR A 78 -9.82 -10.73 7.55
N GLY A 79 -10.39 -10.80 6.35
CA GLY A 79 -11.34 -11.85 5.95
C GLY A 79 -12.09 -11.47 4.68
N LYS A 80 -12.76 -12.44 4.05
CA LYS A 80 -13.42 -12.26 2.74
C LYS A 80 -14.44 -11.10 2.72
N ARG A 81 -14.83 -10.66 1.52
CA ARG A 81 -15.92 -9.69 1.32
C ARG A 81 -17.23 -10.24 1.93
N GLY A 82 -18.03 -9.39 2.57
CA GLY A 82 -19.27 -9.83 3.22
C GLY A 82 -19.14 -10.58 4.56
N ILE A 83 -17.91 -10.80 5.07
CA ILE A 83 -17.66 -11.60 6.29
C ILE A 83 -18.09 -10.92 7.61
N GLY A 84 -18.53 -9.65 7.56
CA GLY A 84 -18.97 -8.88 8.74
C GLY A 84 -17.91 -7.96 9.36
N LYS A 85 -16.78 -7.70 8.70
CA LYS A 85 -15.64 -6.92 9.28
C LYS A 85 -16.03 -5.54 9.81
N SER A 86 -16.80 -4.76 9.03
CA SER A 86 -17.20 -3.41 9.44
C SER A 86 -18.06 -3.44 10.71
N ALA A 87 -19.03 -4.36 10.78
CA ALA A 87 -19.82 -4.56 11.98
C ALA A 87 -18.95 -4.97 13.19
N PHE A 88 -18.01 -5.89 12.99
CA PHE A 88 -17.05 -6.34 14.00
C PHE A 88 -16.17 -5.21 14.55
N LEU A 89 -15.65 -4.35 13.67
CA LEU A 89 -14.81 -3.21 14.04
C LEU A 89 -15.61 -2.08 14.71
N ARG A 90 -16.84 -1.81 14.25
CA ARG A 90 -17.75 -0.86 14.91
C ARG A 90 -18.13 -1.34 16.31
N PHE A 91 -18.40 -2.64 16.49
CA PHE A 91 -18.64 -3.25 17.80
C PHE A 91 -17.46 -3.08 18.75
N PHE A 92 -16.25 -3.30 18.27
CA PHE A 92 -15.03 -3.04 19.04
C PHE A 92 -14.97 -1.58 19.51
N CYS A 93 -15.23 -0.61 18.62
CA CYS A 93 -15.15 0.81 18.95
C CYS A 93 -16.19 1.21 20.01
N ASP A 94 -17.43 0.76 19.87
CA ASP A 94 -18.48 1.02 20.86
C ASP A 94 -18.20 0.33 22.21
N SER A 95 -17.56 -0.85 22.18
CA SER A 95 -17.12 -1.56 23.39
C SER A 95 -16.06 -0.77 24.15
N VAL A 96 -15.02 -0.29 23.46
CA VAL A 96 -13.92 0.51 24.03
C VAL A 96 -14.42 1.86 24.55
N ASN A 97 -15.33 2.50 23.80
CA ASN A 97 -15.90 3.79 24.17
C ASN A 97 -17.03 3.70 25.21
N HIS A 98 -17.41 2.49 25.65
CA HIS A 98 -18.53 2.23 26.57
C HIS A 98 -19.90 2.74 26.05
N LYS A 99 -20.11 2.67 24.73
CA LYS A 99 -21.29 3.17 24.01
C LYS A 99 -22.25 2.08 23.51
N LEU A 100 -22.00 0.81 23.82
CA LEU A 100 -22.91 -0.30 23.46
C LEU A 100 -24.36 -0.04 23.91
N ASN A 101 -25.33 -0.36 23.07
CA ASN A 101 -26.76 -0.26 23.39
C ASN A 101 -27.19 -1.29 24.47
N ARG A 102 -28.41 -1.16 25.04
CA ARG A 102 -28.89 -2.02 26.14
C ARG A 102 -28.93 -3.52 25.77
N LEU A 103 -29.26 -3.84 24.52
CA LEU A 103 -29.32 -5.21 24.02
C LEU A 103 -27.92 -5.83 23.99
N ASN A 104 -26.95 -5.13 23.38
CA ASN A 104 -25.55 -5.55 23.30
C ASN A 104 -24.81 -5.52 24.64
N LYS A 105 -25.29 -4.77 25.64
CA LYS A 105 -24.77 -4.85 27.03
C LYS A 105 -25.13 -6.15 27.74
N LYS A 106 -26.17 -6.86 27.29
CA LYS A 106 -26.70 -8.07 27.94
C LYS A 106 -26.27 -9.37 27.26
N THR A 107 -25.67 -9.31 26.09
CA THR A 107 -25.19 -10.51 25.37
C THR A 107 -24.06 -11.22 26.13
N ARG A 108 -23.97 -12.54 25.96
CA ARG A 108 -22.93 -13.40 26.59
C ARG A 108 -21.51 -13.09 26.06
N LYS A 109 -21.39 -12.43 24.91
CA LYS A 109 -20.14 -12.12 24.19
C LYS A 109 -19.64 -10.69 24.49
N LYS A 110 -19.10 -10.44 25.70
CA LYS A 110 -18.48 -9.14 26.08
C LYS A 110 -16.98 -9.15 25.85
N LEU A 111 -16.47 -8.12 25.18
CA LEU A 111 -15.04 -7.84 25.10
C LEU A 111 -14.51 -7.26 26.43
N LYS A 112 -13.60 -7.97 27.08
CA LYS A 112 -12.88 -7.50 28.27
C LYS A 112 -11.65 -6.70 27.85
N ILE A 113 -11.88 -5.44 27.49
CA ILE A 113 -10.84 -4.50 27.05
C ILE A 113 -10.68 -3.38 28.08
N GLY A 114 -9.44 -2.92 28.28
CA GLY A 114 -9.14 -1.77 29.15
C GLY A 114 -9.81 -0.48 28.67
N LYS A 115 -9.97 0.50 29.57
CA LYS A 115 -10.55 1.81 29.21
C LYS A 115 -9.68 2.48 28.13
N GLY A 116 -10.30 2.89 27.03
CA GLY A 116 -9.62 3.52 25.88
C GLY A 116 -10.46 4.61 25.24
N ILE A 117 -9.96 5.13 24.12
CA ILE A 117 -10.74 5.89 23.14
C ILE A 117 -10.54 5.20 21.81
N ALA A 118 -11.62 4.91 21.08
CA ALA A 118 -11.57 4.32 19.77
C ALA A 118 -12.30 5.19 18.75
N THR A 119 -11.68 5.43 17.60
CA THR A 119 -12.27 6.14 16.47
C THR A 119 -12.37 5.18 15.30
N TYR A 120 -13.58 4.91 14.82
CA TYR A 120 -13.81 4.15 13.58
C TYR A 120 -13.90 5.09 12.39
N ILE A 121 -13.15 4.74 11.35
CA ILE A 121 -12.98 5.49 10.12
C ILE A 121 -13.09 4.50 8.97
N GLU A 122 -14.12 4.65 8.16
CA GLU A 122 -14.33 3.84 6.98
C GLU A 122 -13.67 4.54 5.79
N LEU A 123 -12.58 3.97 5.27
CA LEU A 123 -11.88 4.57 4.14
C LEU A 123 -12.71 4.40 2.87
N ALA A 124 -12.83 5.46 2.09
CA ALA A 124 -13.46 5.39 0.79
C ALA A 124 -12.54 4.64 -0.17
N SER A 125 -13.03 3.55 -0.77
CA SER A 125 -12.28 2.85 -1.82
C SER A 125 -11.99 3.79 -3.00
N TYR A 126 -12.94 4.67 -3.35
CA TYR A 126 -12.98 5.45 -4.60
C TYR A 126 -12.50 6.90 -4.48
N GLY A 127 -12.05 7.33 -3.30
CA GLY A 127 -11.63 8.72 -3.06
C GLY A 127 -10.22 9.04 -3.54
N ASN A 128 -10.00 10.27 -4.01
CA ASN A 128 -8.67 10.82 -4.29
C ASN A 128 -7.95 11.40 -3.05
N ALA A 129 -8.64 11.43 -1.92
CA ALA A 129 -8.16 12.01 -0.68
C ALA A 129 -7.18 11.06 0.02
N SER A 130 -6.09 11.60 0.54
CA SER A 130 -5.13 10.81 1.33
C SER A 130 -5.80 10.24 2.59
N ILE A 131 -5.27 9.16 3.17
CA ILE A 131 -5.82 8.62 4.42
C ILE A 131 -5.90 9.68 5.52
N VAL A 132 -4.91 10.56 5.61
CA VAL A 132 -4.92 11.68 6.57
C VAL A 132 -6.11 12.61 6.33
N GLU A 133 -6.37 13.00 5.09
CA GLU A 133 -7.54 13.83 4.74
C GLU A 133 -8.84 13.09 5.03
N GLN A 134 -8.94 11.80 4.74
CA GLN A 134 -10.12 10.99 5.05
C GLN A 134 -10.37 10.90 6.56
N ILE A 135 -9.31 10.71 7.36
CA ILE A 135 -9.40 10.75 8.82
C ILE A 135 -9.94 12.10 9.28
N LEU A 136 -9.33 13.20 8.82
CA LEU A 136 -9.72 14.56 9.21
C LEU A 136 -11.15 14.89 8.81
N ASN A 137 -11.56 14.53 7.59
CA ASN A 137 -12.94 14.72 7.11
C ASN A 137 -13.97 13.91 7.93
N THR A 138 -13.55 12.80 8.54
CA THR A 138 -14.43 11.96 9.36
C THR A 138 -14.61 12.52 10.78
N VAL A 139 -13.61 13.24 11.30
CA VAL A 139 -13.52 13.56 12.74
C VAL A 139 -13.49 15.06 13.05
N ALA A 140 -13.18 15.91 12.07
CA ALA A 140 -13.03 17.34 12.26
C ALA A 140 -14.18 18.12 11.61
N THR A 141 -14.74 19.07 12.36
CA THR A 141 -15.82 19.98 11.91
C THR A 141 -15.27 21.29 11.30
N LYS A 142 -13.94 21.45 11.26
CA LYS A 142 -13.19 22.61 10.74
C LYS A 142 -11.85 22.16 10.14
N ASP A 143 -11.16 23.06 9.43
CA ASP A 143 -9.79 22.85 8.95
C ASP A 143 -8.80 22.65 10.12
N VAL A 144 -8.61 21.40 10.52
CA VAL A 144 -7.72 20.96 11.59
C VAL A 144 -6.58 20.16 10.95
N THR A 145 -5.34 20.39 11.38
CA THR A 145 -4.21 19.60 10.90
C THR A 145 -4.13 18.24 11.61
N PHE A 146 -3.49 17.25 10.99
CA PHE A 146 -3.36 15.93 11.60
C PHE A 146 -2.59 15.93 12.94
N ALA A 147 -1.58 16.79 13.07
CA ALA A 147 -0.87 17.00 14.34
C ALA A 147 -1.80 17.54 15.44
N GLN A 148 -2.65 18.53 15.12
CA GLN A 148 -3.63 19.07 16.06
C GLN A 148 -4.66 18.02 16.48
N TYR A 149 -5.10 17.17 15.56
CA TYR A 149 -5.97 16.03 15.86
C TYR A 149 -5.33 15.06 16.86
N ILE A 150 -4.05 14.72 16.65
CA ILE A 150 -3.26 13.86 17.53
C ILE A 150 -3.13 14.46 18.93
N ASP A 151 -2.79 15.74 19.04
CA ASP A 151 -2.62 16.43 20.32
C ASP A 151 -3.92 16.46 21.13
N GLU A 152 -5.07 16.65 20.48
CA GLU A 152 -6.36 16.63 21.16
C GLU A 152 -6.76 15.22 21.65
N LEU A 153 -6.46 14.16 20.90
CA LEU A 153 -6.66 12.79 21.38
C LEU A 153 -5.78 12.47 22.59
N LEU A 154 -4.54 12.97 22.60
CA LEU A 154 -3.62 12.81 23.72
C LEU A 154 -4.07 13.60 24.95
N SER A 155 -4.59 14.82 24.77
CA SER A 155 -5.09 15.65 25.88
C SER A 155 -6.33 15.04 26.56
N LYS A 156 -7.17 14.33 25.80
CA LYS A 156 -8.34 13.59 26.33
C LYS A 156 -7.97 12.31 27.10
N THR A 157 -6.70 11.88 27.12
CA THR A 157 -6.24 10.60 27.74
C THR A 157 -5.24 10.80 28.89
N LEU A 158 -5.73 11.38 30.01
CA LEU A 158 -4.92 11.85 31.15
C LEU A 158 -4.31 10.77 32.09
N ARG A 159 -4.74 9.49 32.04
CA ARG A 159 -4.11 8.37 32.82
C ARG A 159 -4.14 7.08 32.00
N LYS A 160 -2.97 6.47 31.72
CA LYS A 160 -2.71 5.21 30.95
C LYS A 160 -3.95 4.56 30.27
N LYS A 161 -4.47 5.19 29.20
CA LYS A 161 -5.47 4.63 28.29
C LYS A 161 -4.85 4.49 26.89
N LYS A 162 -5.10 3.37 26.20
CA LYS A 162 -4.75 3.20 24.78
C LYS A 162 -5.69 4.05 23.91
N ILE A 163 -5.17 4.56 22.80
CA ILE A 163 -5.94 5.27 21.77
C ILE A 163 -5.97 4.37 20.53
N TYR A 164 -7.17 4.00 20.09
CA TYR A 164 -7.37 3.14 18.92
C TYR A 164 -7.82 3.97 17.73
N ILE A 165 -7.06 3.90 16.64
CA ILE A 165 -7.48 4.42 15.34
C ILE A 165 -7.84 3.21 14.49
N VAL A 166 -9.12 3.05 14.19
CA VAL A 166 -9.64 1.90 13.43
C VAL A 166 -9.92 2.36 12.01
N LEU A 167 -9.11 1.87 11.08
CA LEU A 167 -9.19 2.14 9.64
C LEU A 167 -9.80 0.91 8.96
N ASP A 168 -11.04 0.99 8.50
CA ASP A 168 -11.70 -0.10 7.77
C ASP A 168 -11.59 0.11 6.25
N ASN A 169 -11.86 -0.95 5.49
CA ASN A 169 -11.88 -0.98 4.02
C ASN A 169 -10.50 -0.75 3.36
N VAL A 170 -9.43 -1.24 3.98
CA VAL A 170 -8.06 -1.22 3.46
C VAL A 170 -7.86 -2.38 2.51
N ASN A 171 -8.37 -2.20 1.29
CA ASN A 171 -8.51 -3.29 0.32
C ASN A 171 -7.61 -3.14 -0.90
N THR A 172 -6.68 -2.18 -0.90
CA THR A 172 -5.70 -1.99 -1.98
C THR A 172 -4.30 -1.85 -1.39
N ASN A 173 -3.29 -2.38 -2.10
CA ASN A 173 -1.89 -2.26 -1.71
C ASN A 173 -1.42 -0.78 -1.69
N ALA A 174 -2.06 0.10 -2.47
CA ALA A 174 -1.83 1.54 -2.42
C ALA A 174 -2.13 2.11 -1.02
N LEU A 175 -3.28 1.74 -0.43
CA LEU A 175 -3.68 2.20 0.89
C LEU A 175 -2.74 1.66 1.97
N GLY A 176 -2.20 0.44 1.82
CA GLY A 176 -1.20 -0.12 2.74
C GLY A 176 -0.01 0.81 2.97
N LYS A 177 0.57 1.36 1.89
CA LYS A 177 1.72 2.31 1.98
C LYS A 177 1.35 3.63 2.65
N GLU A 178 0.13 4.13 2.42
CA GLU A 178 -0.34 5.34 3.09
C GLU A 178 -0.57 5.11 4.59
N ILE A 179 -1.04 3.93 4.98
CA ILE A 179 -1.24 3.55 6.39
C ILE A 179 0.08 3.57 7.13
N GLU A 180 1.16 3.08 6.53
CA GLU A 180 2.48 3.13 7.17
C GLU A 180 2.90 4.55 7.49
N THR A 181 2.66 5.49 6.58
CA THR A 181 2.94 6.92 6.83
C THR A 181 2.12 7.42 8.02
N VAL A 182 0.83 7.06 8.10
CA VAL A 182 -0.05 7.43 9.21
C VAL A 182 0.43 6.79 10.53
N VAL A 183 0.80 5.52 10.50
CA VAL A 183 1.32 4.76 11.64
C VAL A 183 2.59 5.41 12.16
N ASP A 184 3.55 5.74 11.30
CA ASP A 184 4.82 6.38 11.68
C ASP A 184 4.58 7.74 12.35
N ILE A 185 3.66 8.54 11.81
CA ILE A 185 3.26 9.81 12.41
C ILE A 185 2.64 9.58 13.79
N LEU A 186 1.66 8.69 13.93
CA LEU A 186 1.03 8.40 15.23
C LEU A 186 2.05 7.87 16.24
N PHE A 187 2.97 7.00 15.81
CA PHE A 187 3.90 6.31 16.69
C PHE A 187 5.03 7.20 17.19
N SER A 188 5.45 8.18 16.39
CA SER A 188 6.42 9.20 16.79
C SER A 188 5.88 10.15 17.87
N HIS A 189 4.56 10.36 17.92
CA HIS A 189 3.94 11.23 18.93
C HIS A 189 3.72 10.51 20.27
N SER A 190 3.31 9.23 20.27
CA SER A 190 3.06 8.51 21.53
C SER A 190 3.03 6.99 21.41
N PRO A 191 3.53 6.24 22.41
CA PRO A 191 3.34 4.79 22.51
C PRO A 191 1.91 4.36 22.81
N LYS A 192 1.00 5.30 23.17
CA LYS A 192 -0.41 5.00 23.48
C LYS A 192 -1.24 4.61 22.26
N PHE A 193 -0.82 4.98 21.06
CA PHE A 193 -1.55 4.71 19.83
C PHE A 193 -1.46 3.23 19.44
N CYS A 194 -2.62 2.68 19.11
CA CYS A 194 -2.80 1.38 18.47
C CYS A 194 -3.64 1.58 17.21
N VAL A 195 -3.15 1.14 16.06
CA VAL A 195 -3.89 1.21 14.79
C VAL A 195 -4.51 -0.17 14.51
N ILE A 196 -5.81 -0.21 14.25
CA ILE A 196 -6.50 -1.43 13.81
C ILE A 196 -6.90 -1.24 12.37
N VAL A 197 -6.60 -2.23 11.53
CA VAL A 197 -6.76 -2.17 10.09
C VAL A 197 -7.70 -3.28 9.64
N GLY A 198 -8.84 -2.92 9.06
CA GLY A 198 -9.79 -3.83 8.42
C GLY A 198 -9.47 -4.01 6.94
N SER A 199 -9.23 -5.25 6.49
CA SER A 199 -8.88 -5.54 5.09
C SER A 199 -9.48 -6.86 4.59
N ILE A 200 -9.54 -7.07 3.27
CA ILE A 200 -9.94 -8.37 2.71
C ILE A 200 -8.87 -9.42 2.99
N GLU A 201 -7.63 -9.07 2.67
CA GLU A 201 -6.47 -9.94 2.82
C GLU A 201 -5.53 -9.42 3.92
N LYS A 202 -4.72 -10.33 4.45
CA LYS A 202 -3.71 -10.01 5.46
C LYS A 202 -2.76 -8.93 4.94
N GLN A 203 -2.69 -7.78 5.61
CA GLN A 203 -1.86 -6.65 5.20
C GLN A 203 -0.43 -6.77 5.77
N PRO A 204 0.61 -6.64 4.93
CA PRO A 204 1.99 -6.52 5.39
C PRO A 204 2.26 -5.06 5.83
N PHE A 205 2.55 -4.80 7.12
CA PHE A 205 2.99 -3.47 7.59
C PHE A 205 4.51 -3.41 7.62
N ILE A 206 5.10 -2.64 6.70
CA ILE A 206 6.50 -2.74 6.29
C ILE A 206 7.43 -1.85 7.13
N ASN A 207 6.98 -0.66 7.57
CA ASN A 207 7.79 0.26 8.38
C ASN A 207 7.85 -0.07 9.89
N SER A 208 6.99 -0.97 10.40
CA SER A 208 6.98 -1.28 11.83
C SER A 208 8.18 -2.16 12.21
N ILE A 209 9.14 -1.52 12.89
CA ILE A 209 10.47 -1.97 13.34
C ILE A 209 10.49 -3.34 14.08
N ASN A 210 9.33 -3.91 14.43
CA ASN A 210 9.28 -5.13 15.23
C ASN A 210 8.00 -5.94 14.92
N GLU A 211 8.15 -7.15 14.36
CA GLU A 211 7.01 -8.06 14.17
C GLU A 211 6.24 -8.31 15.48
N ASN A 212 6.90 -8.18 16.63
CA ASN A 212 6.26 -8.37 17.94
C ASN A 212 5.18 -7.32 18.28
N ILE A 213 5.16 -6.16 17.59
CA ILE A 213 4.12 -5.14 17.78
C ILE A 213 2.95 -5.27 16.79
N ILE A 214 2.97 -6.26 15.89
CA ILE A 214 1.91 -6.54 14.92
C ILE A 214 1.17 -7.81 15.35
N LYS A 215 -0.16 -7.78 15.29
CA LYS A 215 -1.00 -8.97 15.43
C LYS A 215 -2.01 -9.06 14.31
N TYR A 216 -2.41 -10.30 14.02
CA TYR A 216 -3.33 -10.63 12.96
C TYR A 216 -4.53 -11.36 13.55
N VAL A 217 -5.73 -10.97 13.13
CA VAL A 217 -7.00 -11.57 13.55
C VAL A 217 -7.77 -11.92 12.28
N GLN A 218 -7.98 -13.21 12.05
CA GLN A 218 -8.73 -13.69 10.90
C GLN A 218 -10.20 -13.84 11.26
N LEU A 219 -11.07 -13.27 10.43
CA LEU A 219 -12.50 -13.53 10.51
C LEU A 219 -12.83 -14.71 9.61
N ASN A 220 -13.24 -15.81 10.24
CA ASN A 220 -13.71 -17.02 9.56
C ASN A 220 -15.16 -16.82 9.07
N THR A 221 -15.77 -17.79 8.41
CA THR A 221 -17.22 -17.76 8.11
C THR A 221 -18.02 -18.12 9.37
N PHE A 222 -19.33 -17.88 9.39
CA PHE A 222 -20.22 -18.38 10.45
C PHE A 222 -20.35 -19.89 10.33
N ASP A 223 -20.31 -20.57 11.48
CA ASP A 223 -20.74 -21.95 11.60
C ASP A 223 -22.25 -22.05 11.93
N GLU A 224 -22.76 -23.26 12.16
CA GLU A 224 -24.16 -23.48 12.51
C GLU A 224 -24.58 -22.76 13.81
N ASN A 225 -23.70 -22.69 14.82
CA ASN A 225 -23.98 -22.04 16.09
C ASN A 225 -24.01 -20.51 15.93
N ASP A 226 -23.08 -19.96 15.14
CA ASP A 226 -23.07 -18.53 14.83
C ASP A 226 -24.34 -18.12 14.05
N ILE A 227 -24.81 -18.95 13.12
CA ILE A 227 -26.07 -18.72 12.39
C ILE A 227 -27.27 -18.79 13.34
N PHE A 228 -27.32 -19.79 14.22
CA PHE A 228 -28.37 -19.90 15.23
C PHE A 228 -28.41 -18.66 16.13
N ASP A 229 -27.27 -18.27 16.69
CA ASP A 229 -27.12 -17.07 17.52
C ASP A 229 -27.56 -15.83 16.74
N PHE A 230 -27.15 -15.71 15.46
CA PHE A 230 -27.52 -14.58 14.61
C PHE A 230 -29.03 -14.52 14.36
N ALA A 231 -29.68 -15.65 14.12
CA ALA A 231 -31.12 -15.75 13.90
C ALA A 231 -31.92 -15.38 15.16
N GLU A 232 -31.58 -15.97 16.31
CA GLU A 232 -32.21 -15.69 17.60
C GLU A 232 -32.15 -14.18 17.93
N ASN A 233 -30.98 -13.58 17.70
CA ASN A 233 -30.70 -12.17 17.97
C ASN A 233 -31.38 -11.20 16.98
N ASN A 234 -31.83 -11.68 15.82
CA ASN A 234 -32.62 -10.92 14.85
C ASN A 234 -34.12 -11.27 14.89
N ASN A 235 -34.57 -12.03 15.89
CA ASN A 235 -35.95 -12.52 16.04
C ASN A 235 -36.44 -13.35 14.84
N CYS A 236 -35.54 -14.11 14.20
CA CYS A 236 -35.89 -15.07 13.15
C CYS A 236 -35.95 -16.46 13.77
N ASP A 237 -37.14 -17.08 13.79
CA ASP A 237 -37.29 -18.46 14.25
C ASP A 237 -36.91 -19.43 13.11
N ILE A 238 -35.86 -20.23 13.33
CA ILE A 238 -35.30 -21.13 12.32
C ILE A 238 -35.23 -22.54 12.88
N PRO A 239 -35.92 -23.51 12.26
CA PRO A 239 -35.77 -24.92 12.60
C PRO A 239 -34.32 -25.41 12.48
N PRO A 240 -33.82 -26.29 13.37
CA PRO A 240 -32.43 -26.76 13.32
C PRO A 240 -32.01 -27.38 11.97
N ASN A 241 -32.92 -28.07 11.29
CA ASN A 241 -32.68 -28.66 9.96
C ASN A 241 -32.50 -27.61 8.84
N MET A 242 -32.89 -26.36 9.08
CA MET A 242 -32.75 -25.25 8.14
C MET A 242 -31.42 -24.53 8.24
N ILE A 243 -30.76 -24.59 9.40
CA ILE A 243 -29.46 -23.94 9.64
C ILE A 243 -28.40 -24.45 8.65
N GLN A 244 -28.38 -25.76 8.38
CA GLN A 244 -27.46 -26.35 7.40
C GLN A 244 -27.69 -25.85 5.97
N LYS A 245 -28.96 -25.65 5.58
CA LYS A 245 -29.28 -25.09 4.26
C LYS A 245 -28.81 -23.64 4.17
N VAL A 246 -29.06 -22.83 5.19
CA VAL A 246 -28.57 -21.44 5.27
C VAL A 246 -27.05 -21.41 5.17
N LEU A 247 -26.36 -22.26 5.93
CA LEU A 247 -24.90 -22.36 5.88
C LEU A 247 -24.40 -22.72 4.48
N SER A 248 -25.01 -23.73 3.84
CA SER A 248 -24.62 -24.17 2.50
C SER A 248 -24.84 -23.09 1.42
N PHE A 249 -25.96 -22.36 1.49
CA PHE A 249 -26.31 -21.32 0.53
C PHE A 249 -25.47 -20.04 0.72
N SER A 250 -25.28 -19.63 1.97
CA SER A 250 -24.54 -18.41 2.32
C SER A 250 -23.02 -18.58 2.34
N GLU A 251 -22.53 -19.84 2.30
CA GLU A 251 -21.17 -20.21 2.66
C GLU A 251 -20.74 -19.69 4.06
N GLY A 252 -21.72 -19.43 4.93
CA GLY A 252 -21.51 -18.79 6.24
C GLY A 252 -21.09 -17.32 6.17
N LEU A 253 -21.28 -16.64 5.04
CA LEU A 253 -21.06 -15.19 4.93
C LEU A 253 -22.23 -14.44 5.60
N PRO A 254 -21.99 -13.64 6.66
CA PRO A 254 -23.05 -12.97 7.41
C PRO A 254 -23.96 -12.09 6.55
N ILE A 255 -23.43 -11.48 5.49
CA ILE A 255 -24.24 -10.68 4.55
C ILE A 255 -25.33 -11.52 3.87
N PHE A 256 -25.01 -12.75 3.47
CA PHE A 256 -25.96 -13.67 2.83
C PHE A 256 -26.83 -14.40 3.85
N VAL A 257 -26.32 -14.66 5.05
CA VAL A 257 -27.14 -15.14 6.17
C VAL A 257 -28.25 -14.12 6.44
N SER A 258 -27.90 -12.85 6.67
CA SER A 258 -28.90 -11.78 6.89
C SER A 258 -29.90 -11.68 5.75
N LEU A 259 -29.41 -11.73 4.50
CA LEU A 259 -30.25 -11.69 3.30
C LEU A 259 -31.27 -12.84 3.29
N PHE A 260 -30.83 -14.07 3.56
CA PHE A 260 -31.69 -15.24 3.54
C PHE A 260 -32.72 -15.22 4.68
N LEU A 261 -32.31 -14.86 5.90
CA LEU A 261 -33.18 -14.89 7.07
C LEU A 261 -34.32 -13.88 7.03
N LYS A 262 -34.10 -12.69 6.45
CA LYS A 262 -35.14 -11.65 6.43
C LYS A 262 -36.17 -11.80 5.31
N ASN A 263 -35.82 -12.48 4.22
CA ASN A 263 -36.70 -12.63 3.07
C ASN A 263 -37.64 -13.86 3.15
N ASN A 264 -37.53 -14.69 4.19
CA ASN A 264 -38.55 -15.62 4.67
C ASN A 264 -39.20 -16.59 3.64
N GLU A 265 -38.52 -16.91 2.55
CA GLU A 265 -39.11 -17.77 1.53
C GLU A 265 -39.12 -19.26 1.88
N GLU A 266 -40.09 -19.98 1.30
CA GLU A 266 -40.24 -21.43 1.42
C GLU A 266 -38.90 -22.14 1.18
N TYR A 267 -38.32 -22.49 2.31
CA TYR A 267 -37.09 -23.21 2.61
C TYR A 267 -36.79 -24.50 1.81
N LEU A 268 -37.65 -24.86 0.84
CA LEU A 268 -37.66 -26.12 0.10
C LEU A 268 -37.21 -25.99 -1.37
N SER A 269 -37.24 -24.81 -2.01
CA SER A 269 -36.89 -24.64 -3.43
C SER A 269 -35.39 -24.38 -3.71
N PHE A 270 -34.61 -24.02 -2.69
CA PHE A 270 -33.26 -23.44 -2.87
C PHE A 270 -32.08 -24.41 -2.90
N SER A 271 -32.32 -25.72 -2.81
CA SER A 271 -31.21 -26.68 -2.89
C SER A 271 -30.58 -26.64 -4.30
N GLY A 272 -29.53 -25.83 -4.47
CA GLY A 272 -28.75 -25.72 -5.71
C GLY A 272 -28.85 -24.39 -6.48
N GLU A 273 -29.59 -23.38 -5.99
CA GLU A 273 -29.59 -22.05 -6.64
C GLU A 273 -28.30 -21.26 -6.35
N ARG A 274 -27.80 -20.55 -7.35
CA ARG A 274 -26.66 -19.61 -7.21
C ARG A 274 -27.14 -18.29 -6.62
N ILE A 275 -26.32 -17.67 -5.77
CA ILE A 275 -26.58 -16.35 -5.16
C ILE A 275 -27.02 -15.30 -6.20
N ASP A 276 -26.44 -15.29 -7.39
CA ASP A 276 -26.81 -14.33 -8.45
C ASP A 276 -28.29 -14.43 -8.87
N LYS A 277 -28.85 -15.66 -8.92
CA LYS A 277 -30.27 -15.88 -9.23
C LYS A 277 -31.18 -15.47 -8.07
N TYR A 278 -30.70 -15.65 -6.85
CA TYR A 278 -31.43 -15.21 -5.66
C TYR A 278 -31.50 -13.68 -5.58
N LEU A 279 -30.37 -13.01 -5.84
CA LEU A 279 -30.33 -11.55 -5.95
C LEU A 279 -31.20 -11.02 -7.08
N GLU A 280 -31.23 -11.75 -8.20
CA GLU A 280 -32.14 -11.47 -9.31
C GLU A 280 -33.59 -11.45 -8.86
N ARG A 281 -34.03 -12.50 -8.18
CA ARG A 281 -35.41 -12.58 -7.76
C ARG A 281 -35.76 -11.52 -6.71
N ILE A 282 -34.92 -11.32 -5.68
CA ILE A 282 -35.13 -10.26 -4.69
C ILE A 282 -35.26 -8.90 -5.38
N PHE A 283 -34.38 -8.60 -6.33
CA PHE A 283 -34.42 -7.33 -7.05
C PHE A 283 -35.66 -7.22 -7.96
N ASP A 284 -36.05 -8.31 -8.62
CA ASP A 284 -37.20 -8.35 -9.52
C ASP A 284 -38.55 -8.34 -8.76
N ASP A 285 -38.58 -8.75 -7.50
CA ASP A 285 -39.77 -8.72 -6.64
C ASP A 285 -40.01 -7.34 -6.00
N LEU A 286 -39.01 -6.44 -6.02
CA LEU A 286 -39.15 -5.08 -5.51
C LEU A 286 -40.24 -4.30 -6.25
N SER A 287 -40.95 -3.44 -5.51
CA SER A 287 -41.87 -2.45 -6.10
C SER A 287 -41.15 -1.55 -7.11
N SER A 288 -41.89 -1.02 -8.09
CA SER A 288 -41.31 -0.15 -9.13
C SER A 288 -40.58 1.07 -8.56
N GLN A 289 -41.09 1.64 -7.45
CA GLN A 289 -40.46 2.75 -6.76
C GLN A 289 -39.16 2.31 -6.07
N SER A 290 -39.18 1.20 -5.31
CA SER A 290 -37.99 0.67 -4.64
C SER A 290 -36.90 0.23 -5.61
N LYS A 291 -37.26 -0.29 -6.80
CA LYS A 291 -36.29 -0.56 -7.88
C LYS A 291 -35.57 0.71 -8.32
N GLN A 292 -36.30 1.80 -8.57
CA GLN A 292 -35.67 3.08 -8.94
C GLN A 292 -34.75 3.61 -7.83
N ILE A 293 -35.18 3.53 -6.58
CA ILE A 293 -34.37 3.94 -5.43
C ILE A 293 -33.09 3.08 -5.34
N ALA A 294 -33.22 1.76 -5.49
CA ALA A 294 -32.09 0.83 -5.48
C ALA A 294 -31.10 1.13 -6.61
N LEU A 295 -31.58 1.48 -7.81
CA LEU A 295 -30.73 1.88 -8.93
C LEU A 295 -29.92 3.14 -8.60
N PHE A 296 -30.55 4.21 -8.12
CA PHE A 296 -29.84 5.42 -7.71
C PHE A 296 -28.80 5.14 -6.62
N ILE A 297 -29.17 4.38 -5.59
CA ILE A 297 -28.24 4.00 -4.51
C ILE A 297 -27.07 3.18 -5.08
N ALA A 298 -27.32 2.19 -5.95
CA ALA A 298 -26.29 1.36 -6.54
C ALA A 298 -25.30 2.17 -7.38
N PHE A 299 -25.80 3.04 -8.27
CA PHE A 299 -24.94 3.86 -9.11
C PHE A 299 -24.17 4.91 -8.30
N LEU A 300 -24.82 5.62 -7.37
CA LEU A 300 -24.12 6.54 -6.46
C LEU A 300 -23.07 5.82 -5.59
N SER A 301 -23.30 4.53 -5.26
CA SER A 301 -22.36 3.71 -4.49
C SER A 301 -21.10 3.30 -5.27
N ILE A 302 -21.00 3.63 -6.56
CA ILE A 302 -19.76 3.48 -7.34
C ILE A 302 -18.70 4.46 -6.81
N THR A 303 -19.08 5.71 -6.53
CA THR A 303 -18.15 6.76 -6.11
C THR A 303 -18.26 7.13 -4.63
N ASN A 304 -19.33 6.71 -3.94
CA ASN A 304 -19.55 7.01 -2.53
C ASN A 304 -19.73 5.72 -1.72
N ALA A 305 -18.89 5.47 -0.72
CA ALA A 305 -19.08 4.33 0.18
C ALA A 305 -20.31 4.49 1.09
N ILE A 306 -20.62 5.73 1.44
CA ILE A 306 -21.78 6.13 2.25
C ILE A 306 -22.48 7.26 1.51
N ILE A 307 -23.78 7.11 1.29
CA ILE A 307 -24.63 8.10 0.61
C ILE A 307 -25.44 8.85 1.65
N LYS A 308 -25.36 10.18 1.67
CA LYS A 308 -26.28 10.99 2.47
C LYS A 308 -27.68 10.95 1.85
N PHE A 309 -28.71 10.79 2.67
CA PHE A 309 -30.10 10.81 2.21
C PHE A 309 -30.44 12.08 1.39
N GLN A 310 -29.88 13.22 1.79
CA GLN A 310 -29.98 14.49 1.07
C GLN A 310 -29.46 14.43 -0.38
N LEU A 311 -28.40 13.64 -0.63
CA LEU A 311 -27.89 13.44 -1.98
C LEU A 311 -28.87 12.61 -2.82
N LEU A 312 -29.53 11.61 -2.23
CA LEU A 312 -30.59 10.86 -2.90
C LEU A 312 -31.80 11.76 -3.22
N GLN A 313 -32.21 12.61 -2.27
CA GLN A 313 -33.28 13.59 -2.45
C GLN A 313 -33.00 14.61 -3.56
N HIS A 314 -31.73 14.93 -3.82
CA HIS A 314 -31.33 15.79 -4.94
C HIS A 314 -31.79 15.22 -6.29
N PHE A 315 -31.76 13.90 -6.44
CA PHE A 315 -32.21 13.22 -7.67
C PHE A 315 -33.68 12.81 -7.62
N MET A 316 -34.22 12.56 -6.42
CA MET A 316 -35.58 12.08 -6.20
C MET A 316 -36.33 13.01 -5.23
N CYS A 317 -36.78 14.17 -5.69
CA CYS A 317 -37.33 15.21 -4.82
C CYS A 317 -38.51 14.79 -3.93
N SER A 318 -39.30 13.79 -4.33
CA SER A 318 -40.47 13.30 -3.59
C SER A 318 -40.18 12.14 -2.63
N ILE A 319 -38.92 11.69 -2.50
CA ILE A 319 -38.55 10.55 -1.66
C ILE A 319 -38.56 10.91 -0.17
N SER A 320 -39.13 10.02 0.63
CA SER A 320 -39.15 10.04 2.10
C SER A 320 -38.31 8.89 2.68
N GLU A 321 -37.96 8.97 3.96
CA GLU A 321 -37.20 7.89 4.60
C GLU A 321 -37.98 6.56 4.65
N ASN A 322 -39.32 6.62 4.64
CA ASN A 322 -40.18 5.44 4.65
C ASN A 322 -40.07 4.65 3.34
N ASP A 323 -39.72 5.31 2.23
CA ASP A 323 -39.53 4.65 0.94
C ASP A 323 -38.27 3.76 0.90
N LEU A 324 -37.43 3.81 1.94
CA LEU A 324 -36.27 2.93 2.11
C LEU A 324 -36.61 1.62 2.82
N GLU A 325 -37.80 1.50 3.45
CA GLU A 325 -38.14 0.38 4.32
C GLU A 325 -38.14 -0.96 3.58
N GLU A 326 -38.65 -1.01 2.34
CA GLU A 326 -38.65 -2.24 1.54
C GLU A 326 -37.22 -2.72 1.28
N LEU A 327 -36.30 -1.82 0.90
CA LEU A 327 -34.90 -2.14 0.66
C LEU A 327 -34.15 -2.55 1.92
N GLU A 328 -34.46 -1.93 3.07
CA GLU A 328 -33.89 -2.27 4.37
C GLU A 328 -34.39 -3.65 4.86
N ASN A 329 -35.68 -3.92 4.70
CA ASN A 329 -36.29 -5.20 5.05
C ASN A 329 -35.74 -6.35 4.20
N SER A 330 -35.52 -6.11 2.91
CA SER A 330 -34.88 -7.08 2.01
C SER A 330 -33.36 -7.20 2.23
N SER A 331 -32.76 -6.49 3.19
CA SER A 331 -31.32 -6.46 3.48
C SER A 331 -30.43 -5.96 2.33
N LEU A 332 -30.98 -5.24 1.36
CA LEU A 332 -30.20 -4.70 0.23
C LEU A 332 -29.40 -3.45 0.64
N ILE A 333 -29.92 -2.70 1.62
CA ILE A 333 -29.27 -1.51 2.17
C ILE A 333 -29.24 -1.52 3.70
N GLU A 334 -28.27 -0.80 4.27
CA GLU A 334 -28.27 -0.35 5.67
C GLU A 334 -28.64 1.14 5.69
N TYR A 335 -29.66 1.52 6.48
CA TYR A 335 -30.03 2.92 6.68
C TYR A 335 -29.83 3.37 8.13
N ASP A 336 -28.85 4.25 8.34
CA ASP A 336 -28.62 4.88 9.64
C ASP A 336 -29.45 6.16 9.75
N LYS A 337 -30.63 6.02 10.36
CA LYS A 337 -31.61 7.09 10.62
C LYS A 337 -31.02 8.27 11.39
N ALA A 338 -30.00 8.05 12.22
CA ALA A 338 -29.44 9.13 13.05
C ALA A 338 -28.58 10.11 12.26
N ASN A 339 -27.81 9.59 11.31
CA ASN A 339 -26.90 10.38 10.47
C ASN A 339 -27.42 10.56 9.04
N ALA A 340 -28.61 10.05 8.75
CA ALA A 340 -29.22 9.97 7.44
C ALA A 340 -28.27 9.38 6.38
N ASN A 341 -27.59 8.29 6.76
CA ASN A 341 -26.60 7.62 5.91
C ASN A 341 -27.19 6.33 5.34
N ILE A 342 -27.07 6.16 4.03
CA ILE A 342 -27.44 4.96 3.30
C ILE A 342 -26.16 4.23 2.86
N LYS A 343 -26.15 2.91 3.01
CA LYS A 343 -25.07 2.05 2.52
C LYS A 343 -25.64 0.85 1.78
N MET A 344 -25.10 0.57 0.59
CA MET A 344 -25.35 -0.67 -0.14
C MET A 344 -24.07 -1.50 -0.15
N HIS A 345 -24.19 -2.79 0.15
CA HIS A 345 -23.02 -3.67 0.12
C HIS A 345 -22.50 -3.85 -1.31
N GLU A 346 -21.18 -3.94 -1.49
CA GLU A 346 -20.53 -3.97 -2.81
C GLU A 346 -21.02 -5.12 -3.71
N LEU A 347 -21.41 -6.26 -3.12
CA LEU A 347 -21.92 -7.42 -3.85
C LEU A 347 -23.26 -7.10 -4.52
N PHE A 348 -24.18 -6.45 -3.80
CA PHE A 348 -25.49 -6.04 -4.33
C PHE A 348 -25.33 -4.90 -5.32
N ARG A 349 -24.48 -3.92 -5.00
CA ARG A 349 -24.12 -2.84 -5.93
C ARG A 349 -23.59 -3.41 -7.25
N ASN A 350 -22.61 -4.31 -7.19
CA ASN A 350 -22.00 -4.88 -8.39
C ASN A 350 -23.01 -5.68 -9.21
N TYR A 351 -23.90 -6.43 -8.55
CA TYR A 351 -25.00 -7.13 -9.21
C TYR A 351 -25.91 -6.16 -9.98
N ILE A 352 -26.45 -5.13 -9.30
CA ILE A 352 -27.37 -4.15 -9.90
C ILE A 352 -26.67 -3.37 -11.02
N VAL A 353 -25.46 -2.85 -10.78
CA VAL A 353 -24.69 -2.10 -11.78
C VAL A 353 -24.41 -2.97 -13.02
N LYS A 354 -24.09 -4.25 -12.86
CA LYS A 354 -23.86 -5.17 -13.99
C LYS A 354 -25.14 -5.46 -14.76
N LYS A 355 -26.26 -5.73 -14.08
CA LYS A 355 -27.55 -6.06 -14.72
C LYS A 355 -28.20 -4.84 -15.38
N CYS A 356 -28.04 -3.65 -14.79
CA CYS A 356 -28.79 -2.44 -15.15
C CYS A 356 -27.92 -1.33 -15.76
N ASN A 357 -26.72 -1.64 -16.30
CA ASN A 357 -25.84 -0.63 -16.95
C ASN A 357 -26.45 0.04 -18.20
N ASN A 358 -27.63 -0.39 -18.64
CA ASN A 358 -28.40 0.20 -19.74
C ASN A 358 -29.37 1.30 -19.31
N GLU A 359 -29.54 1.57 -18.01
CA GLU A 359 -30.39 2.63 -17.46
C GLU A 359 -29.79 4.04 -17.69
N LYS A 360 -29.71 4.47 -18.96
CA LYS A 360 -28.95 5.67 -19.36
C LYS A 360 -29.48 6.96 -18.75
N ASP A 361 -30.78 7.04 -18.43
CA ASP A 361 -31.38 8.24 -17.86
C ASP A 361 -30.86 8.51 -16.44
N ILE A 362 -30.90 7.49 -15.57
CA ILE A 362 -30.38 7.58 -14.19
C ILE A 362 -28.87 7.83 -14.22
N ILE A 363 -28.13 7.08 -15.03
CA ILE A 363 -26.68 7.21 -15.15
C ILE A 363 -26.32 8.62 -15.66
N GLY A 364 -27.08 9.16 -16.62
CA GLY A 364 -26.90 10.50 -17.17
C GLY A 364 -27.14 11.61 -16.14
N LEU A 365 -28.15 11.47 -15.28
CA LEU A 365 -28.41 12.42 -14.19
C LEU A 365 -27.22 12.48 -13.21
N ILE A 366 -26.70 11.32 -12.79
CA ILE A 366 -25.57 11.25 -11.87
C ILE A 366 -24.28 11.77 -12.53
N TYR A 367 -24.06 11.44 -13.81
CA TYR A 367 -22.96 12.00 -14.59
C TYR A 367 -23.01 13.54 -14.60
N ASN A 368 -24.19 14.12 -14.90
CA ASN A 368 -24.37 15.57 -14.98
C ASN A 368 -24.10 16.26 -13.65
N TYR A 369 -24.53 15.66 -12.54
CA TYR A 369 -24.22 16.15 -11.19
C TYR A 369 -22.71 16.28 -10.98
N TYR A 370 -21.94 15.22 -11.22
CA TYR A 370 -20.48 15.26 -11.08
C TYR A 370 -19.79 16.13 -12.12
N ASN A 371 -20.34 16.23 -13.33
CA ASN A 371 -19.82 17.10 -14.37
C ASN A 371 -19.95 18.59 -13.98
N ASN A 372 -21.09 18.99 -13.41
CA ASN A 372 -21.35 20.36 -12.96
C ASN A 372 -20.43 20.75 -11.81
N ASP A 373 -20.13 19.83 -10.90
CA ASP A 373 -19.19 20.03 -9.79
C ASP A 373 -17.71 19.88 -10.20
N ASN A 374 -17.44 19.69 -11.50
CA ASN A 374 -16.10 19.49 -12.06
C ASN A 374 -15.32 18.33 -11.40
N LYS A 375 -16.04 17.28 -11.01
CA LYS A 375 -15.51 16.05 -10.39
C LYS A 375 -15.05 15.07 -11.48
N ILE A 376 -13.91 15.39 -12.08
CA ILE A 376 -13.41 14.75 -13.31
C ILE A 376 -13.22 13.23 -13.16
N PHE A 377 -12.75 12.75 -12.01
CA PHE A 377 -12.50 11.32 -11.82
C PHE A 377 -13.80 10.55 -11.59
N GLU A 378 -14.68 11.09 -10.76
CA GLU A 378 -15.97 10.52 -10.39
C GLU A 378 -16.90 10.39 -11.59
N LYS A 379 -17.00 11.45 -12.42
CA LYS A 379 -17.84 11.39 -13.63
C LYS A 379 -17.37 10.35 -14.66
N THR A 380 -16.09 9.99 -14.65
CA THR A 380 -15.51 9.06 -15.64
C THR A 380 -16.05 7.64 -15.52
N TYR A 381 -16.43 7.19 -14.31
CA TYR A 381 -17.07 5.87 -14.13
C TYR A 381 -18.39 5.77 -14.90
N TYR A 382 -19.23 6.80 -14.80
CA TYR A 382 -20.53 6.85 -15.50
C TYR A 382 -20.34 7.04 -17.01
N LEU A 383 -19.31 7.78 -17.40
CA LEU A 383 -18.98 8.01 -18.80
C LEU A 383 -18.65 6.72 -19.56
N LEU A 384 -18.16 5.66 -18.89
CA LEU A 384 -17.98 4.31 -19.46
C LEU A 384 -19.28 3.61 -19.85
N MET A 385 -20.42 4.04 -19.28
CA MET A 385 -21.74 3.48 -19.54
C MET A 385 -22.58 4.37 -20.46
N LEU A 386 -22.20 5.62 -20.69
CA LEU A 386 -22.92 6.57 -21.55
C LEU A 386 -22.35 6.55 -22.98
N ASN A 387 -23.04 7.21 -23.92
CA ASN A 387 -22.59 7.32 -25.32
C ASN A 387 -22.63 8.78 -25.81
N TYR A 388 -21.86 9.64 -25.15
CA TYR A 388 -21.69 11.04 -25.58
C TYR A 388 -20.62 11.19 -26.66
N GLU A 389 -20.74 12.23 -27.48
CA GLU A 389 -19.85 12.49 -28.62
C GLU A 389 -18.37 12.61 -28.22
N ASN A 390 -18.08 13.28 -27.11
CA ASN A 390 -16.72 13.49 -26.60
C ASN A 390 -16.25 12.41 -25.59
N ARG A 391 -17.01 11.32 -25.42
CA ARG A 391 -16.76 10.29 -24.41
C ARG A 391 -15.34 9.72 -24.46
N ASN A 392 -14.90 9.28 -25.63
CA ASN A 392 -13.61 8.60 -25.81
C ASN A 392 -12.44 9.52 -25.47
N SER A 393 -12.44 10.75 -25.98
CA SER A 393 -11.37 11.72 -25.75
C SER A 393 -11.29 12.16 -24.28
N GLU A 394 -12.44 12.28 -23.61
CA GLU A 394 -12.47 12.61 -22.18
C GLU A 394 -11.93 11.47 -21.31
N ILE A 395 -12.35 10.22 -21.52
CA ILE A 395 -11.84 9.06 -20.78
C ILE A 395 -10.31 8.98 -20.89
N ILE A 396 -9.76 9.10 -22.12
CA ILE A 396 -8.32 9.08 -22.36
C ILE A 396 -7.61 10.16 -21.57
N ARG A 397 -8.09 11.41 -21.65
CA ARG A 397 -7.49 12.56 -20.96
C ARG A 397 -7.46 12.36 -19.43
N VAL A 398 -8.52 11.79 -18.86
CA VAL A 398 -8.58 11.54 -17.40
C VAL A 398 -7.61 10.44 -16.99
N ILE A 399 -7.50 9.36 -17.78
CA ILE A 399 -6.53 8.29 -17.52
C ILE A 399 -5.10 8.83 -17.61
N GLU A 400 -4.76 9.62 -18.62
CA GLU A 400 -3.43 10.22 -18.74
C GLU A 400 -3.11 11.11 -17.53
N LYS A 401 -4.04 11.97 -17.13
CA LYS A 401 -3.91 12.80 -15.92
C LYS A 401 -3.75 11.96 -14.66
N ALA A 402 -4.43 10.81 -14.57
CA ALA A 402 -4.30 9.90 -13.44
C ALA A 402 -2.93 9.22 -13.40
N ILE A 403 -2.40 8.79 -14.56
CA ILE A 403 -1.06 8.18 -14.67
C ILE A 403 0.02 9.19 -14.29
N ASP A 404 -0.03 10.40 -14.85
CA ASP A 404 0.93 11.47 -14.58
C ASP A 404 0.89 11.92 -13.12
N GLY A 405 -0.30 11.89 -12.50
CA GLY A 405 -0.52 12.19 -11.09
C GLY A 405 -0.28 11.03 -10.12
N GLU A 406 0.21 9.87 -10.59
CA GLU A 406 0.36 8.63 -9.81
C GLU A 406 -0.93 8.24 -9.04
N LYS A 407 -2.12 8.50 -9.62
CA LYS A 407 -3.44 8.20 -9.04
C LYS A 407 -3.82 6.72 -9.22
N TYR A 408 -2.98 5.82 -8.71
CA TYR A 408 -3.12 4.37 -8.90
C TYR A 408 -4.46 3.82 -8.37
N SER A 409 -4.98 4.33 -7.26
CA SER A 409 -6.29 3.89 -6.74
C SER A 409 -7.42 4.11 -7.74
N PHE A 410 -7.47 5.28 -8.38
CA PHE A 410 -8.46 5.56 -9.42
C PHE A 410 -8.30 4.63 -10.63
N LEU A 411 -7.06 4.46 -11.12
CA LEU A 411 -6.76 3.61 -12.27
C LEU A 411 -7.18 2.15 -12.03
N LEU A 412 -6.90 1.63 -10.83
CA LEU A 412 -7.31 0.29 -10.42
C LEU A 412 -8.83 0.15 -10.44
N LEU A 413 -9.54 1.07 -9.81
CA LEU A 413 -11.00 0.99 -9.67
C LEU A 413 -11.73 1.21 -10.99
N LEU A 414 -11.21 2.09 -11.86
CA LEU A 414 -11.75 2.27 -13.19
C LEU A 414 -11.62 0.99 -14.02
N GLY A 415 -10.47 0.31 -13.94
CA GLY A 415 -10.27 -0.98 -14.60
C GLY A 415 -11.15 -2.10 -14.03
N GLU A 416 -11.26 -2.22 -12.70
CA GLU A 416 -12.21 -3.16 -12.06
C GLU A 416 -13.65 -2.89 -12.47
N HIS A 417 -14.05 -1.62 -12.55
CA HIS A 417 -15.38 -1.24 -13.00
C HIS A 417 -15.60 -1.63 -14.46
N TYR A 418 -14.61 -1.41 -15.32
CA TYR A 418 -14.67 -1.84 -16.71
C TYR A 418 -14.77 -3.36 -16.85
N LYS A 419 -13.96 -4.12 -16.10
CA LYS A 419 -14.01 -5.60 -16.02
C LYS A 419 -15.39 -6.07 -15.56
N LEU A 420 -15.95 -5.46 -14.52
CA LEU A 420 -17.28 -5.80 -13.99
C LEU A 420 -18.36 -5.64 -15.07
N LEU A 421 -18.34 -4.51 -15.79
CA LEU A 421 -19.36 -4.17 -16.78
C LEU A 421 -19.25 -5.01 -18.06
N TYR A 422 -18.02 -5.25 -18.53
CA TYR A 422 -17.80 -5.70 -19.91
C TYR A 422 -16.88 -6.92 -20.02
N ASP A 423 -16.28 -7.40 -18.92
CA ASP A 423 -15.35 -8.53 -18.91
C ASP A 423 -14.21 -8.37 -19.93
N TRP A 424 -13.60 -7.18 -19.92
CA TRP A 424 -12.57 -6.76 -20.88
C TRP A 424 -12.96 -6.83 -22.37
N ASN A 425 -14.26 -6.87 -22.68
CA ASN A 425 -14.76 -6.89 -24.06
C ASN A 425 -15.13 -5.48 -24.54
N ASN A 426 -14.29 -4.92 -25.42
CA ASN A 426 -14.50 -3.57 -25.95
C ASN A 426 -15.74 -3.45 -26.85
N GLN A 427 -16.07 -4.48 -27.64
CA GLN A 427 -17.26 -4.48 -28.50
C GLN A 427 -18.54 -4.33 -27.67
N ARG A 428 -18.63 -5.00 -26.51
CA ARG A 428 -19.76 -4.86 -25.58
C ARG A 428 -19.89 -3.45 -24.99
N SER A 429 -18.78 -2.80 -24.71
CA SER A 429 -18.78 -1.43 -24.16
C SER A 429 -19.09 -0.34 -25.19
N GLY A 430 -18.91 -0.64 -26.48
CA GLY A 430 -19.04 0.32 -27.57
C GLY A 430 -18.02 1.45 -27.56
N ILE A 431 -16.96 1.42 -26.73
CA ILE A 431 -15.86 2.39 -26.78
C ILE A 431 -14.88 2.03 -27.91
N GLU A 432 -14.16 3.02 -28.41
CA GLU A 432 -13.14 2.81 -29.44
C GLU A 432 -12.00 1.93 -28.93
N SER A 433 -11.39 1.13 -29.83
CA SER A 433 -10.24 0.28 -29.50
C SER A 433 -9.09 1.06 -28.85
N LYS A 434 -8.88 2.32 -29.26
CA LYS A 434 -7.88 3.21 -28.65
C LYS A 434 -8.22 3.53 -27.18
N THR A 435 -9.47 3.89 -26.90
CA THR A 435 -9.93 4.18 -25.53
C THR A 435 -9.84 2.94 -24.65
N PHE A 436 -10.25 1.79 -25.18
CA PHE A 436 -10.10 0.52 -24.48
C PHE A 436 -8.63 0.24 -24.11
N LEU A 437 -7.70 0.41 -25.05
CA LEU A 437 -6.28 0.25 -24.76
C LEU A 437 -5.77 1.22 -23.69
N TYR A 438 -6.28 2.45 -23.62
CA TYR A 438 -5.99 3.38 -22.51
C TYR A 438 -6.54 2.88 -21.17
N VAL A 439 -7.74 2.31 -21.12
CA VAL A 439 -8.30 1.70 -19.90
C VAL A 439 -7.40 0.58 -19.39
N ILE A 440 -6.96 -0.32 -20.29
CA ILE A 440 -6.04 -1.40 -19.92
C ILE A 440 -4.68 -0.84 -19.49
N TYR A 441 -4.10 0.06 -20.27
CA TYR A 441 -2.82 0.70 -19.95
C TYR A 441 -2.85 1.40 -18.58
N GLY A 442 -3.93 2.11 -18.28
CA GLY A 442 -4.16 2.74 -16.98
C GLY A 442 -4.23 1.71 -15.86
N TYR A 443 -5.05 0.67 -16.02
CA TYR A 443 -5.22 -0.38 -15.01
C TYR A 443 -3.92 -1.15 -14.72
N VAL A 444 -3.19 -1.57 -15.77
CA VAL A 444 -1.88 -2.23 -15.66
C VAL A 444 -0.85 -1.30 -15.02
N SER A 445 -0.82 -0.01 -15.38
CA SER A 445 0.03 0.99 -14.74
C SER A 445 -0.28 1.13 -13.24
N GLY A 446 -1.57 1.08 -12.87
CA GLY A 446 -2.02 1.04 -11.48
C GLY A 446 -1.52 -0.20 -10.74
N LEU A 447 -1.67 -1.39 -11.33
CA LEU A 447 -1.23 -2.66 -10.74
C LEU A 447 0.29 -2.68 -10.51
N ILE A 448 1.07 -2.26 -11.51
CA ILE A 448 2.54 -2.16 -11.40
C ILE A 448 2.93 -1.11 -10.34
N GLY A 449 2.25 0.05 -10.31
CA GLY A 449 2.49 1.11 -9.33
C GLY A 449 2.29 0.66 -7.88
N VAL A 450 1.31 -0.22 -7.64
CA VAL A 450 1.05 -0.82 -6.31
C VAL A 450 1.82 -2.11 -6.05
N GLY A 451 2.58 -2.62 -7.01
CA GLY A 451 3.41 -3.83 -6.86
C GLY A 451 2.68 -5.16 -7.11
N ASN A 452 1.46 -5.14 -7.66
CA ASN A 452 0.72 -6.37 -7.98
C ASN A 452 1.07 -6.87 -9.39
N TYR A 453 2.32 -7.35 -9.54
CA TYR A 453 2.87 -7.82 -10.81
C TYR A 453 2.13 -9.05 -11.39
N PRO A 454 1.71 -10.06 -10.58
CA PRO A 454 0.96 -11.19 -11.12
C PRO A 454 -0.37 -10.79 -11.77
N ALA A 455 -1.16 -9.93 -11.11
CA ALA A 455 -2.42 -9.45 -11.70
C ALA A 455 -2.18 -8.60 -12.94
N ALA A 456 -1.08 -7.83 -12.98
CA ALA A 456 -0.72 -7.07 -14.18
C ALA A 456 -0.44 -8.00 -15.37
N ARG A 457 0.25 -9.12 -15.13
CA ARG A 457 0.53 -10.15 -16.15
C ARG A 457 -0.75 -10.83 -16.62
N GLU A 458 -1.62 -11.23 -15.70
CA GLU A 458 -2.92 -11.83 -16.02
C GLU A 458 -3.74 -10.95 -16.99
N VAL A 459 -3.77 -9.63 -16.76
CA VAL A 459 -4.50 -8.69 -17.62
C VAL A 459 -3.87 -8.60 -19.01
N ILE A 460 -2.54 -8.48 -19.10
CA ILE A 460 -1.82 -8.44 -20.37
C ILE A 460 -2.12 -9.70 -21.20
N ASP A 461 -2.02 -10.87 -20.56
CA ASP A 461 -2.26 -12.17 -21.19
C ASP A 461 -3.72 -12.33 -21.63
N THR A 462 -4.66 -11.92 -20.77
CA THR A 462 -6.11 -12.00 -21.03
C THR A 462 -6.53 -11.11 -22.19
N CYS A 463 -6.05 -9.86 -22.21
CA CYS A 463 -6.43 -8.89 -23.23
C CYS A 463 -5.73 -9.14 -24.58
N ARG A 464 -4.73 -10.04 -24.63
CA ARG A 464 -3.97 -10.40 -25.85
C ARG A 464 -3.46 -9.19 -26.64
N ILE A 465 -3.09 -8.12 -25.94
CA ILE A 465 -2.57 -6.92 -26.59
C ILE A 465 -1.18 -7.28 -27.11
N SER A 466 -1.02 -7.29 -28.44
CA SER A 466 0.28 -7.58 -29.07
C SER A 466 1.31 -6.55 -28.60
N ALA A 467 2.20 -6.98 -27.70
CA ALA A 467 3.31 -6.17 -27.23
C ALA A 467 4.45 -6.12 -28.26
N ASN A 468 4.48 -7.05 -29.22
CA ASN A 468 5.67 -7.27 -30.03
C ASN A 468 5.67 -6.42 -31.31
N ASN A 469 4.50 -6.04 -31.85
CA ASN A 469 4.42 -5.26 -33.09
C ASN A 469 3.55 -4.01 -32.88
N PRO A 470 4.05 -2.98 -32.16
CA PRO A 470 3.31 -1.74 -31.96
C PRO A 470 3.24 -0.89 -33.23
N GLU A 471 2.03 -0.60 -33.71
CA GLU A 471 1.78 0.31 -34.84
C GLU A 471 1.59 1.76 -34.36
N THR A 472 1.23 1.95 -33.10
CA THR A 472 0.93 3.25 -32.50
C THR A 472 1.83 3.57 -31.31
N ILE A 473 1.99 4.87 -30.97
CA ILE A 473 2.73 5.30 -29.77
C ILE A 473 2.14 4.66 -28.49
N LEU A 474 0.83 4.47 -28.43
CA LEU A 474 0.18 3.89 -27.26
C LEU A 474 0.53 2.41 -27.11
N GLN A 475 0.45 1.63 -28.18
CA GLN A 475 0.90 0.24 -28.17
C GLN A 475 2.38 0.15 -27.80
N PHE A 476 3.22 1.03 -28.36
CA PHE A 476 4.65 1.06 -28.02
C PHE A 476 4.88 1.33 -26.52
N LYS A 477 4.15 2.30 -25.94
CA LYS A 477 4.19 2.58 -24.49
C LYS A 477 3.70 1.39 -23.67
N PHE A 478 2.68 0.67 -24.14
CA PHE A 478 2.18 -0.54 -23.50
C PHE A 478 3.24 -1.64 -23.51
N SER A 479 3.90 -1.88 -24.64
CA SER A 479 5.01 -2.84 -24.74
C SER A 479 6.20 -2.48 -23.85
N LEU A 480 6.55 -1.19 -23.75
CA LEU A 480 7.56 -0.72 -22.80
C LEU A 480 7.16 -1.06 -21.36
N LEU A 481 5.89 -0.91 -21.01
CA LEU A 481 5.35 -1.25 -19.69
C LEU A 481 5.40 -2.77 -19.45
N THR A 482 5.10 -3.59 -20.46
CA THR A 482 5.22 -5.05 -20.41
C THR A 482 6.67 -5.50 -20.19
N ALA A 483 7.64 -4.94 -20.92
CA ALA A 483 9.05 -5.24 -20.68
C ALA A 483 9.49 -4.88 -19.25
N GLN A 484 9.03 -3.74 -18.74
CA GLN A 484 9.26 -3.34 -17.35
C GLN A 484 8.64 -4.32 -16.34
N LEU A 485 7.46 -4.86 -16.64
CA LEU A 485 6.82 -5.87 -15.79
C LEU A 485 7.66 -7.14 -15.73
N TYR A 486 8.13 -7.65 -16.88
CA TYR A 486 9.01 -8.83 -16.91
C TYR A 486 10.29 -8.61 -16.11
N HIS A 487 10.92 -7.44 -16.25
CA HIS A 487 12.06 -7.07 -15.41
C HIS A 487 11.72 -7.13 -13.90
N LEU A 488 10.58 -6.57 -13.49
CA LEU A 488 10.12 -6.57 -12.09
C LEU A 488 9.76 -7.96 -11.56
N GLN A 489 9.53 -8.93 -12.43
CA GLN A 489 9.28 -10.35 -12.10
C GLN A 489 10.55 -11.21 -12.19
N ASN A 490 11.72 -10.60 -12.40
CA ASN A 490 13.00 -11.29 -12.63
C ASN A 490 13.04 -12.17 -13.90
N GLU A 491 12.11 -11.93 -14.82
CA GLU A 491 12.03 -12.55 -16.14
C GLU A 491 12.91 -11.76 -17.12
N TYR A 492 14.21 -11.66 -16.80
CA TYR A 492 15.13 -10.75 -17.50
C TYR A 492 15.26 -11.07 -18.98
N ASP A 493 15.23 -12.35 -19.36
CA ASP A 493 15.33 -12.76 -20.75
C ASP A 493 14.11 -12.29 -21.57
N LEU A 494 12.90 -12.45 -21.04
CA LEU A 494 11.67 -11.92 -21.67
C LEU A 494 11.67 -10.38 -21.75
N SER A 495 12.18 -9.71 -20.71
CA SER A 495 12.37 -8.25 -20.70
C SER A 495 13.30 -7.81 -21.83
N ILE A 496 14.48 -8.44 -21.94
CA ILE A 496 15.49 -8.15 -22.96
C ILE A 496 14.96 -8.42 -24.36
N GLU A 497 14.32 -9.58 -24.58
CA GLU A 497 13.68 -9.94 -25.85
C GLU A 497 12.66 -8.87 -26.26
N THR A 498 11.77 -8.48 -25.35
CA THR A 498 10.75 -7.46 -25.61
C THR A 498 11.38 -6.11 -25.98
N TYR A 499 12.43 -5.67 -25.27
CA TYR A 499 13.14 -4.44 -25.63
C TYR A 499 13.85 -4.52 -26.97
N ASN A 500 14.44 -5.67 -27.33
CA ASN A 500 15.08 -5.87 -28.64
C ASN A 500 14.05 -5.79 -29.76
N ILE A 501 12.88 -6.40 -29.59
CA ILE A 501 11.75 -6.27 -30.51
C ILE A 501 11.37 -4.79 -30.69
N LEU A 502 11.28 -4.02 -29.60
CA LEU A 502 10.97 -2.60 -29.66
C LEU A 502 12.05 -1.76 -30.35
N LEU A 503 13.34 -2.14 -30.23
CA LEU A 503 14.43 -1.50 -30.98
C LEU A 503 14.32 -1.76 -32.49
N ASN A 504 13.95 -2.97 -32.89
CA ASN A 504 13.72 -3.29 -34.30
C ASN A 504 12.59 -2.43 -34.88
N ASN A 505 11.47 -2.32 -34.14
CA ASN A 505 10.35 -1.45 -34.53
C ASN A 505 10.75 0.04 -34.63
N ILE A 506 11.71 0.52 -33.81
CA ILE A 506 12.25 1.87 -33.92
C ILE A 506 13.00 2.07 -35.24
N GLY A 507 13.76 1.06 -35.69
CA GLY A 507 14.45 1.10 -36.98
C GLY A 507 13.51 1.19 -38.18
N GLU A 508 12.29 0.67 -38.03
CA GLU A 508 11.26 0.67 -39.07
C GLU A 508 10.36 1.92 -39.03
N ASN A 509 10.28 2.62 -37.90
CA ASN A 509 9.37 3.75 -37.71
C ASN A 509 9.96 4.87 -36.82
N GLU A 510 10.27 6.01 -37.45
CA GLU A 510 10.85 7.19 -36.79
C GLU A 510 9.99 7.75 -35.65
N LEU A 511 8.67 7.50 -35.66
CA LEU A 511 7.74 7.91 -34.59
C LEU A 511 8.18 7.43 -33.20
N PHE A 512 8.89 6.30 -33.15
CA PHE A 512 9.35 5.65 -31.93
C PHE A 512 10.77 6.02 -31.53
N GLN A 513 11.53 6.72 -32.38
CA GLN A 513 12.95 7.03 -32.16
C GLN A 513 13.24 7.68 -30.80
N LYS A 514 12.30 8.48 -30.28
CA LYS A 514 12.41 9.10 -28.96
C LYS A 514 12.50 8.12 -27.77
N TYR A 515 12.22 6.83 -27.97
CA TYR A 515 12.30 5.78 -26.96
C TYR A 515 13.55 4.89 -27.08
N GLU A 516 14.38 5.07 -28.10
CA GLU A 516 15.56 4.25 -28.37
C GLU A 516 16.50 4.17 -27.16
N ALA A 517 16.87 5.33 -26.60
CA ALA A 517 17.71 5.39 -25.40
C ALA A 517 17.11 4.62 -24.21
N LYS A 518 15.78 4.61 -24.08
CA LYS A 518 15.06 3.92 -23.01
C LYS A 518 15.05 2.41 -23.22
N CYS A 519 14.89 1.92 -24.45
CA CYS A 519 14.97 0.49 -24.76
C CYS A 519 16.39 -0.04 -24.54
N LEU A 520 17.41 0.67 -25.03
CA LEU A 520 18.82 0.32 -24.82
C LEU A 520 19.15 0.27 -23.32
N TRP A 521 18.71 1.28 -22.56
CA TRP A 521 18.88 1.29 -21.11
C TRP A 521 18.14 0.11 -20.44
N GLY A 522 16.94 -0.24 -20.90
CA GLY A 522 16.16 -1.35 -20.37
C GLY A 522 16.83 -2.71 -20.54
N ILE A 523 17.49 -2.93 -21.69
CA ILE A 523 18.31 -4.12 -21.95
C ILE A 523 19.51 -4.14 -21.00
N ALA A 524 20.30 -3.06 -20.97
CA ALA A 524 21.47 -2.94 -20.10
C ALA A 524 21.11 -3.15 -18.62
N HIS A 525 20.00 -2.57 -18.17
CA HIS A 525 19.50 -2.69 -16.81
C HIS A 525 19.10 -4.13 -16.47
N SER A 526 18.42 -4.82 -17.39
CA SER A 526 18.06 -6.24 -17.22
C SER A 526 19.29 -7.14 -17.18
N LEU A 527 20.27 -6.91 -18.07
CA LEU A 527 21.55 -7.66 -18.08
C LEU A 527 22.33 -7.47 -16.78
N ARG A 528 22.42 -6.24 -16.29
CA ARG A 528 23.10 -5.93 -15.03
C ARG A 528 22.45 -6.63 -13.85
N HIS A 529 21.12 -6.60 -13.74
CA HIS A 529 20.40 -7.27 -12.67
C HIS A 529 20.49 -8.80 -12.75
N LYS A 530 20.50 -9.38 -13.97
CA LYS A 530 20.79 -10.80 -14.19
C LYS A 530 22.19 -11.15 -13.72
N GLY A 531 23.18 -10.26 -13.97
CA GLY A 531 24.54 -10.36 -13.46
C GLY A 531 25.45 -11.34 -14.22
N TYR A 532 24.96 -11.91 -15.34
CA TYR A 532 25.70 -12.89 -16.14
C TYR A 532 26.66 -12.24 -17.15
N ASP A 533 26.27 -11.13 -17.76
CA ASP A 533 27.02 -10.44 -18.82
C ASP A 533 27.09 -8.92 -18.53
N LEU A 534 28.11 -8.53 -17.74
CA LEU A 534 28.30 -7.14 -17.33
C LEU A 534 28.94 -6.28 -18.41
N ASP A 535 29.81 -6.85 -19.24
CA ASP A 535 30.43 -6.13 -20.34
C ASP A 535 29.42 -5.87 -21.47
N GLY A 536 28.52 -6.82 -21.76
CA GLY A 536 27.35 -6.58 -22.60
C GLY A 536 26.45 -5.49 -22.03
N ALA A 537 26.21 -5.46 -20.72
CA ALA A 537 25.47 -4.37 -20.08
C ALA A 537 26.16 -3.00 -20.29
N ILE A 538 27.49 -2.94 -20.18
CA ILE A 538 28.29 -1.74 -20.46
C ILE A 538 28.09 -1.27 -21.91
N ASP A 539 28.18 -2.16 -22.91
CA ASP A 539 27.96 -1.82 -24.33
C ASP A 539 26.59 -1.18 -24.55
N TYR A 540 25.53 -1.81 -24.03
CA TYR A 540 24.18 -1.26 -24.15
C TYR A 540 24.00 0.06 -23.40
N TYR A 541 24.67 0.27 -22.26
CA TYR A 541 24.69 1.58 -21.60
C TYR A 541 25.38 2.65 -22.43
N ASP A 542 26.49 2.34 -23.11
CA ASP A 542 27.17 3.29 -23.99
C ASP A 542 26.29 3.68 -25.17
N ARG A 543 25.69 2.69 -25.84
CA ARG A 543 24.71 2.93 -26.92
C ARG A 543 23.52 3.74 -26.42
N SER A 544 23.03 3.47 -25.22
CA SER A 544 21.96 4.25 -24.58
C SER A 544 22.38 5.70 -24.34
N ILE A 545 23.61 5.95 -23.86
CA ILE A 545 24.16 7.30 -23.65
C ILE A 545 24.25 8.05 -24.97
N GLU A 546 24.77 7.42 -26.02
CA GLU A 546 24.89 8.03 -27.36
C GLU A 546 23.51 8.41 -27.92
N ALA A 547 22.55 7.49 -27.88
CA ALA A 547 21.18 7.75 -28.29
C ALA A 547 20.55 8.88 -27.44
N ALA A 548 20.77 8.87 -26.13
CA ALA A 548 20.23 9.88 -25.23
C ALA A 548 20.84 11.28 -25.47
N ILE A 549 22.14 11.36 -25.78
CA ILE A 549 22.81 12.61 -26.18
C ILE A 549 22.17 13.14 -27.47
N ARG A 550 22.04 12.29 -28.50
CA ARG A 550 21.40 12.66 -29.78
C ARG A 550 19.98 13.18 -29.59
N LEU A 551 19.23 12.59 -28.65
CA LEU A 551 17.83 12.92 -28.37
C LEU A 551 17.65 14.04 -27.32
N GLY A 552 18.72 14.59 -26.74
CA GLY A 552 18.64 15.61 -25.68
C GLY A 552 18.01 15.10 -24.37
N ARG A 553 18.21 13.83 -24.03
CA ARG A 553 17.59 13.11 -22.90
C ARG A 553 18.51 13.01 -21.69
N GLU A 554 18.72 14.11 -20.97
CA GLU A 554 19.71 14.20 -19.89
C GLU A 554 19.47 13.21 -18.72
N SER A 555 18.21 12.90 -18.42
CA SER A 555 17.86 11.92 -17.37
C SER A 555 18.37 10.53 -17.71
N GLU A 556 18.16 10.11 -18.96
CA GLU A 556 18.61 8.83 -19.50
C GLU A 556 20.14 8.75 -19.57
N ILE A 557 20.81 9.83 -19.99
CA ILE A 557 22.28 9.90 -19.98
C ILE A 557 22.83 9.62 -18.58
N LEU A 558 22.35 10.37 -17.58
CA LEU A 558 22.83 10.25 -16.21
C LEU A 558 22.52 8.88 -15.62
N LYS A 559 21.33 8.32 -15.89
CA LYS A 559 20.99 6.96 -15.47
C LYS A 559 21.99 5.95 -16.03
N SER A 560 22.20 5.92 -17.33
CA SER A 560 23.14 4.97 -17.95
C SER A 560 24.57 5.14 -17.42
N MET A 561 25.05 6.38 -17.26
CA MET A 561 26.38 6.63 -16.67
C MET A 561 26.49 6.15 -15.22
N MET A 562 25.48 6.39 -14.39
CA MET A 562 25.44 5.96 -13.00
C MET A 562 25.47 4.43 -12.87
N GLU A 563 24.72 3.73 -13.72
CA GLU A 563 24.68 2.26 -13.71
C GLU A 563 25.97 1.64 -14.26
N LYS A 564 26.59 2.27 -15.25
CA LYS A 564 27.93 1.91 -15.72
C LYS A 564 28.99 2.11 -14.65
N LEU A 565 28.91 3.19 -13.88
CA LEU A 565 29.81 3.43 -12.74
C LEU A 565 29.69 2.34 -11.67
N ASN A 566 28.47 1.83 -11.41
CA ASN A 566 28.28 0.68 -10.53
C ASN A 566 29.07 -0.55 -10.98
N ILE A 567 29.03 -0.87 -12.28
CA ILE A 567 29.77 -2.01 -12.83
C ILE A 567 31.27 -1.76 -12.72
N TYR A 568 31.77 -0.58 -13.07
CA TYR A 568 33.20 -0.27 -12.93
C TYR A 568 33.72 -0.35 -11.49
N MET A 569 32.90 0.01 -10.50
CA MET A 569 33.27 -0.16 -9.10
C MET A 569 33.34 -1.64 -8.69
N LEU A 570 32.43 -2.48 -9.21
CA LEU A 570 32.44 -3.92 -8.98
C LEU A 570 33.68 -4.57 -9.63
N GLN A 571 33.97 -4.18 -10.87
CA GLN A 571 35.11 -4.64 -11.66
C GLN A 571 36.46 -4.08 -11.17
N ASN A 572 36.45 -3.20 -10.17
CA ASN A 572 37.61 -2.47 -9.68
C ASN A 572 38.40 -1.72 -10.78
N LYS A 573 37.71 -1.21 -11.80
CA LYS A 573 38.29 -0.39 -12.89
C LYS A 573 38.51 1.04 -12.42
N VAL A 574 39.50 1.24 -11.54
CA VAL A 574 39.74 2.49 -10.79
C VAL A 574 39.77 3.73 -11.68
N GLU A 575 40.59 3.74 -12.74
CA GLU A 575 40.73 4.91 -13.62
C GLU A 575 39.44 5.21 -14.39
N ASN A 576 38.81 4.19 -14.97
CA ASN A 576 37.54 4.33 -15.69
C ASN A 576 36.41 4.82 -14.76
N ALA A 577 36.33 4.28 -13.54
CA ALA A 577 35.37 4.69 -12.53
C ALA A 577 35.58 6.16 -12.12
N ARG A 578 36.84 6.58 -11.90
CA ARG A 578 37.20 7.96 -11.55
C ARG A 578 36.87 8.94 -12.68
N GLU A 579 37.21 8.61 -13.91
CA GLU A 579 36.89 9.46 -15.06
C GLU A 579 35.38 9.61 -15.22
N LEU A 580 34.64 8.50 -15.16
CA LEU A 580 33.17 8.50 -15.33
C LEU A 580 32.48 9.25 -14.18
N HIS A 581 32.90 9.03 -12.93
CA HIS A 581 32.41 9.76 -11.76
C HIS A 581 32.57 11.27 -11.95
N ASN A 582 33.75 11.74 -12.36
CA ASN A 582 33.99 13.16 -12.62
C ASN A 582 33.09 13.72 -13.72
N LYS A 583 32.81 12.95 -14.78
CA LYS A 583 31.85 13.35 -15.82
C LYS A 583 30.43 13.47 -15.27
N ILE A 584 30.00 12.53 -14.41
CA ILE A 584 28.68 12.58 -13.77
C ILE A 584 28.56 13.80 -12.86
N VAL A 585 29.54 14.05 -11.99
CA VAL A 585 29.56 15.20 -11.07
C VAL A 585 29.44 16.52 -11.85
N ARG A 586 30.22 16.69 -12.92
CA ARG A 586 30.15 17.89 -13.78
C ARG A 586 28.77 18.07 -14.40
N ARG A 587 28.17 17.01 -14.93
CA ARG A 587 26.81 17.07 -15.50
C ARG A 587 25.78 17.42 -14.44
N ILE A 588 25.82 16.78 -13.27
CA ILE A 588 24.89 17.03 -12.17
C ILE A 588 24.98 18.47 -11.66
N HIS A 589 26.19 19.00 -11.54
CA HIS A 589 26.43 20.40 -11.15
C HIS A 589 25.79 21.39 -12.14
N ASN A 590 25.79 21.05 -13.43
CA ASN A 590 25.24 21.88 -14.50
C ASN A 590 23.73 21.70 -14.70
N LEU A 591 23.06 20.81 -13.96
CA LEU A 591 21.62 20.64 -14.05
C LEU A 591 20.86 21.85 -13.48
N PRO A 592 19.75 22.27 -14.11
CA PRO A 592 18.92 23.36 -13.60
C PRO A 592 18.52 23.17 -12.12
N SER A 593 18.49 24.27 -11.37
CA SER A 593 18.03 24.27 -9.98
C SER A 593 16.57 23.84 -9.90
N GLY A 594 16.22 23.03 -8.89
CA GLY A 594 14.86 22.52 -8.69
C GLY A 594 14.44 21.36 -9.60
N MET A 595 15.14 21.09 -10.71
CA MET A 595 14.88 19.94 -11.59
C MET A 595 15.71 18.71 -11.20
N TYR A 596 15.33 17.55 -11.74
CA TYR A 596 16.06 16.27 -11.60
C TYR A 596 16.32 15.82 -10.16
N LYS A 597 15.46 16.18 -9.21
CA LYS A 597 15.60 15.81 -7.79
C LYS A 597 15.85 14.32 -7.60
N GLY A 598 15.06 13.46 -8.24
CA GLY A 598 15.22 12.00 -8.18
C GLY A 598 16.58 11.51 -8.70
N THR A 599 17.09 12.11 -9.79
CA THR A 599 18.41 11.77 -10.34
C THR A 599 19.53 12.18 -9.39
N LYS A 600 19.48 13.42 -8.86
CA LYS A 600 20.44 13.92 -7.87
C LYS A 600 20.45 13.05 -6.61
N ASN A 601 19.27 12.62 -6.16
CA ASN A 601 19.17 11.76 -4.99
C ASN A 601 19.74 10.36 -5.21
N SER A 602 19.48 9.79 -6.39
CA SER A 602 20.03 8.49 -6.79
C SER A 602 21.55 8.55 -6.90
N PHE A 603 22.09 9.67 -7.38
CA PHE A 603 23.52 9.92 -7.40
C PHE A 603 24.11 10.02 -5.99
N ASN A 604 23.51 10.73 -5.03
CA ASN A 604 24.04 10.77 -3.64
C ASN A 604 24.26 9.35 -3.08
N LYS A 605 23.30 8.44 -3.30
CA LYS A 605 23.43 7.04 -2.88
C LYS A 605 24.60 6.35 -3.58
N LEU A 606 24.71 6.48 -4.91
CA LEU A 606 25.81 5.91 -5.69
C LEU A 606 27.18 6.49 -5.29
N GLU A 607 27.26 7.80 -5.11
CA GLU A 607 28.45 8.53 -4.70
C GLU A 607 28.92 8.06 -3.32
N SER A 608 28.01 7.78 -2.38
CA SER A 608 28.38 7.18 -1.10
C SER A 608 29.08 5.82 -1.26
N ARG A 609 28.61 4.99 -2.21
CA ARG A 609 29.25 3.71 -2.57
C ARG A 609 30.62 3.94 -3.22
N TYR A 610 30.73 4.93 -4.11
CA TYR A 610 32.00 5.32 -4.72
C TYR A 610 33.03 5.76 -3.67
N VAL A 611 32.65 6.64 -2.75
CA VAL A 611 33.49 7.09 -1.63
C VAL A 611 33.98 5.91 -0.80
N ARG A 612 33.08 4.96 -0.48
CA ARG A 612 33.42 3.75 0.27
C ARG A 612 34.42 2.85 -0.45
N ILE A 613 34.17 2.54 -1.73
CA ILE A 613 34.88 1.47 -2.44
C ILE A 613 36.14 2.00 -3.14
N MET A 614 36.04 3.13 -3.85
CA MET A 614 37.13 3.64 -4.70
C MET A 614 38.06 4.59 -3.95
N LEU A 615 37.54 5.39 -3.02
CA LEU A 615 38.35 6.34 -2.27
C LEU A 615 38.80 5.79 -0.91
N ASN A 616 38.06 4.81 -0.36
CA ASN A 616 38.28 4.21 0.97
C ASN A 616 38.59 5.26 2.06
N THR A 617 37.93 6.42 1.98
CA THR A 617 38.20 7.60 2.82
C THR A 617 36.90 8.34 3.11
N ASN A 618 36.94 9.23 4.11
CA ASN A 618 35.85 10.17 4.44
C ASN A 618 34.50 9.51 4.82
N ILE A 619 34.51 8.82 5.98
CA ILE A 619 33.35 8.18 6.62
C ILE A 619 32.18 9.15 6.83
N GLU A 620 32.47 10.42 7.13
CA GLU A 620 31.46 11.44 7.37
C GLU A 620 30.70 11.81 6.09
N LEU A 621 31.41 12.00 4.97
CA LEU A 621 30.79 12.28 3.68
C LEU A 621 29.86 11.14 3.25
N GLN A 622 30.30 9.89 3.39
CA GLN A 622 29.48 8.73 3.05
C GLN A 622 28.15 8.73 3.82
N PHE A 623 28.20 8.93 5.13
CA PHE A 623 27.02 8.97 5.98
C PHE A 623 26.07 10.11 5.60
N ASN A 624 26.61 11.32 5.39
CA ASN A 624 25.83 12.49 5.01
C ASN A 624 25.10 12.30 3.68
N LEU A 625 25.76 11.69 2.69
CA LEU A 625 25.15 11.36 1.39
C LEU A 625 24.00 10.35 1.55
N LEU A 626 24.19 9.29 2.34
CA LEU A 626 23.16 8.28 2.60
C LEU A 626 21.96 8.85 3.36
N GLN A 627 22.20 9.68 4.38
CA GLN A 627 21.13 10.31 5.16
C GLN A 627 20.34 11.31 4.34
N LYS A 628 21.01 12.10 3.49
CA LYS A 628 20.35 12.96 2.52
C LYS A 628 19.47 12.13 1.57
N ALA A 629 20.02 11.04 1.04
CA ALA A 629 19.30 10.12 0.17
C ALA A 629 18.03 9.54 0.80
N LEU A 630 18.17 9.04 2.03
CA LEU A 630 17.09 8.45 2.80
C LEU A 630 15.98 9.46 3.11
N ASN A 631 16.35 10.66 3.56
CA ASN A 631 15.39 11.71 3.91
C ASN A 631 14.58 12.17 2.70
N GLU A 632 15.24 12.36 1.54
CA GLU A 632 14.55 12.72 0.31
C GLU A 632 13.59 11.61 -0.16
N TYR A 633 13.99 10.34 -0.10
CA TYR A 633 13.10 9.24 -0.47
C TYR A 633 11.93 9.08 0.50
N LYS A 634 12.13 9.31 1.80
CA LYS A 634 11.04 9.33 2.79
C LYS A 634 10.02 10.43 2.50
N VAL A 635 10.49 11.66 2.26
CA VAL A 635 9.62 12.80 1.92
C VAL A 635 8.83 12.52 0.63
N GLN A 636 9.46 11.89 -0.35
CA GLN A 636 8.82 11.54 -1.62
C GLN A 636 8.03 10.22 -1.57
N LYS A 637 8.01 9.52 -0.42
CA LYS A 637 7.38 8.20 -0.25
C LYS A 637 7.85 7.17 -1.29
N LYS A 638 9.12 7.24 -1.71
CA LYS A 638 9.67 6.35 -2.75
C LYS A 638 10.23 5.07 -2.13
N ARG A 639 9.97 3.93 -2.78
CA ARG A 639 10.50 2.61 -2.39
C ARG A 639 12.04 2.56 -2.29
N LEU A 640 12.74 3.45 -2.99
CA LEU A 640 14.20 3.43 -3.04
C LEU A 640 14.87 3.68 -1.67
N GLN A 641 14.12 4.13 -0.65
CA GLN A 641 14.61 4.22 0.73
C GLN A 641 15.16 2.88 1.27
N TYR A 642 14.63 1.74 0.83
CA TYR A 642 15.05 0.43 1.34
C TYR A 642 16.40 -0.01 0.78
N ASN A 643 16.70 0.36 -0.47
CA ASN A 643 18.04 0.20 -1.03
C ASN A 643 19.04 1.08 -0.25
N THR A 644 18.62 2.25 0.25
CA THR A 644 19.46 3.09 1.11
C THR A 644 19.69 2.47 2.49
N TYR A 645 18.72 1.75 3.06
CA TYR A 645 18.96 0.97 4.27
C TYR A 645 20.00 -0.14 4.04
N PHE A 646 19.97 -0.82 2.91
CA PHE A 646 21.02 -1.80 2.58
C PHE A 646 22.42 -1.14 2.55
N GLU A 647 22.55 0.02 1.89
CA GLU A 647 23.83 0.76 1.87
C GLU A 647 24.27 1.27 3.25
N LEU A 648 23.33 1.67 4.11
CA LEU A 648 23.63 1.99 5.52
C LEU A 648 24.11 0.74 6.28
N GLY A 649 23.56 -0.43 5.97
CA GLY A 649 24.06 -1.71 6.48
C GLY A 649 25.52 -1.93 6.10
N GLU A 650 25.87 -1.77 4.81
CA GLU A 650 27.26 -1.86 4.34
C GLU A 650 28.17 -0.82 4.97
N TYR A 651 27.69 0.42 5.15
CA TYR A 651 28.41 1.48 5.86
C TYR A 651 28.79 1.04 7.28
N TYR A 652 27.81 0.62 8.10
CA TYR A 652 28.08 0.22 9.47
C TYR A 652 28.89 -1.08 9.57
N ARG A 653 28.68 -2.04 8.65
CA ARG A 653 29.46 -3.27 8.61
C ARG A 653 30.94 -2.99 8.40
N LYS A 654 31.29 -2.06 7.50
CA LYS A 654 32.69 -1.64 7.25
C LYS A 654 33.32 -0.85 8.41
N LEU A 655 32.50 -0.26 9.27
CA LEU A 655 32.94 0.34 10.54
C LEU A 655 32.97 -0.66 11.70
N GLU A 656 32.70 -1.94 11.44
CA GLU A 656 32.57 -2.99 12.45
C GLU A 656 31.48 -2.71 13.51
N LYS A 657 30.50 -1.87 13.16
CA LYS A 657 29.31 -1.55 13.95
C LYS A 657 28.19 -2.53 13.62
N TYR A 658 28.34 -3.76 14.09
CA TYR A 658 27.57 -4.89 13.58
C TYR A 658 26.10 -4.88 13.98
N GLU A 659 25.74 -4.36 15.15
CA GLU A 659 24.33 -4.27 15.56
C GLU A 659 23.55 -3.25 14.72
N GLU A 660 24.14 -2.09 14.44
CA GLU A 660 23.55 -1.10 13.53
C GLU A 660 23.45 -1.64 12.10
N ALA A 661 24.49 -2.35 11.63
CA ALA A 661 24.45 -3.00 10.32
C ALA A 661 23.30 -4.01 10.23
N LYS A 662 23.15 -4.86 11.25
CA LYS A 662 22.07 -5.85 11.35
C LYS A 662 20.69 -5.21 11.33
N GLU A 663 20.49 -4.11 12.06
CA GLU A 663 19.22 -3.38 12.04
C GLU A 663 18.85 -2.91 10.63
N HIS A 664 19.84 -2.35 9.92
CA HIS A 664 19.65 -1.82 8.57
C HIS A 664 19.42 -2.90 7.51
N TYR A 665 20.16 -4.02 7.55
CA TYR A 665 19.90 -5.14 6.64
C TYR A 665 18.54 -5.79 6.90
N ASN A 666 18.10 -5.92 8.16
CA ASN A 666 16.77 -6.45 8.47
C ASN A 666 15.65 -5.55 7.93
N LYS A 667 15.82 -4.22 7.95
CA LYS A 667 14.89 -3.29 7.29
C LYS A 667 14.80 -3.51 5.78
N ALA A 668 15.94 -3.71 5.11
CA ALA A 668 15.98 -4.00 3.69
C ALA A 668 15.33 -5.37 3.37
N LEU A 669 15.63 -6.40 4.16
CA LEU A 669 15.11 -7.76 4.02
C LEU A 669 13.60 -7.86 4.24
N ALA A 670 13.08 -7.19 5.27
CA ALA A 670 11.65 -7.21 5.55
C ALA A 670 10.85 -6.62 4.38
N PHE A 671 11.30 -5.49 3.85
CA PHE A 671 10.66 -4.85 2.70
C PHE A 671 10.73 -5.70 1.43
N SER A 672 11.89 -6.28 1.13
CA SER A 672 12.09 -7.04 -0.09
C SER A 672 11.24 -8.31 -0.13
N LYS A 673 11.09 -9.01 1.00
CA LYS A 673 10.16 -10.15 1.14
C LYS A 673 8.71 -9.79 0.82
N GLN A 674 8.26 -8.60 1.22
CA GLN A 674 6.86 -8.18 1.04
C GLN A 674 6.55 -7.69 -0.37
N ASN A 675 7.54 -7.16 -1.08
CA ASN A 675 7.37 -6.61 -2.44
C ASN A 675 7.84 -7.60 -3.52
N ASN A 676 8.24 -8.81 -3.14
CA ASN A 676 8.85 -9.79 -4.03
C ASN A 676 10.07 -9.21 -4.78
N ASP A 677 10.86 -8.38 -4.10
CA ASP A 677 12.14 -7.89 -4.63
C ASP A 677 13.22 -8.93 -4.30
N TYR A 678 13.25 -10.00 -5.10
CA TYR A 678 14.12 -11.15 -4.84
C TYR A 678 15.60 -10.80 -4.86
N ASN A 679 15.99 -9.77 -5.62
CA ASN A 679 17.37 -9.29 -5.66
C ASN A 679 17.78 -8.65 -4.33
N LEU A 680 17.00 -7.67 -3.84
CA LEU A 680 17.29 -7.08 -2.53
C LEU A 680 17.12 -8.10 -1.39
N LYS A 681 16.18 -9.05 -1.52
CA LYS A 681 15.97 -10.12 -0.53
C LYS A 681 17.18 -11.01 -0.38
N THR A 682 17.61 -11.66 -1.47
CA THR A 682 18.72 -12.61 -1.44
C THR A 682 20.03 -11.92 -1.05
N LEU A 683 20.26 -10.69 -1.54
CA LEU A 683 21.45 -9.94 -1.16
C LEU A 683 21.43 -9.49 0.31
N SER A 684 20.27 -9.12 0.87
CA SER A 684 20.17 -8.78 2.30
C SER A 684 20.37 -10.01 3.19
N GLN A 685 19.92 -11.20 2.76
CA GLN A 685 20.23 -12.47 3.44
C GLN A 685 21.73 -12.78 3.40
N ILE A 686 22.35 -12.67 2.22
CA ILE A 686 23.81 -12.79 2.05
C ILE A 686 24.53 -11.82 2.99
N ALA A 687 24.12 -10.56 3.04
CA ALA A 687 24.73 -9.56 3.90
C ALA A 687 24.64 -9.90 5.39
N LEU A 688 23.50 -10.42 5.86
CA LEU A 688 23.33 -10.89 7.23
C LEU A 688 24.21 -12.10 7.56
N ILE A 689 24.43 -13.01 6.59
CA ILE A 689 25.30 -14.18 6.78
C ILE A 689 26.77 -13.75 6.80
N VAL A 690 27.18 -12.89 5.86
CA VAL A 690 28.51 -12.27 5.83
C VAL A 690 28.78 -11.49 7.12
N LEU A 691 27.79 -10.80 7.67
CA LEU A 691 27.88 -10.12 8.96
C LEU A 691 28.17 -11.10 10.10
N ASN A 692 27.49 -12.24 10.16
CA ASN A 692 27.75 -13.28 11.17
C ASN A 692 29.16 -13.86 11.05
N ILE A 693 29.62 -14.13 9.82
CA ILE A 693 30.99 -14.58 9.54
C ILE A 693 32.00 -13.51 10.01
N SER A 694 31.72 -12.23 9.73
CA SER A 694 32.60 -11.10 10.09
C SER A 694 32.79 -10.93 11.61
N ILE A 695 31.77 -11.29 12.41
CA ILE A 695 31.83 -11.27 13.88
C ILE A 695 32.67 -12.44 14.43
N GLY A 696 32.94 -13.47 13.61
CA GLY A 696 33.55 -14.71 14.06
C GLY A 696 32.56 -15.66 14.75
N ASN A 697 31.25 -15.46 14.55
CA ASN A 697 30.26 -16.42 15.02
C ASN A 697 30.44 -17.74 14.24
N TYR A 698 30.69 -18.82 14.96
CA TYR A 698 30.92 -20.16 14.39
C TYR A 698 29.74 -20.64 13.53
N VAL A 699 30.07 -21.47 12.54
CA VAL A 699 29.14 -22.22 11.68
C VAL A 699 28.02 -22.80 12.53
N SER A 700 26.78 -22.43 12.19
CA SER A 700 25.58 -23.05 12.76
C SER A 700 24.75 -23.69 11.66
N GLU A 701 24.05 -24.77 11.99
CA GLU A 701 23.13 -25.44 11.09
C GLU A 701 22.06 -24.47 10.54
N GLN A 702 21.67 -23.47 11.34
CA GLN A 702 20.75 -22.41 10.93
C GLN A 702 21.32 -21.52 9.82
N LEU A 703 22.60 -21.15 9.89
CA LEU A 703 23.25 -20.35 8.83
C LEU A 703 23.41 -21.16 7.54
N ILE A 704 23.76 -22.44 7.64
CA ILE A 704 23.84 -23.34 6.47
C ILE A 704 22.46 -23.49 5.82
N SER A 705 21.41 -23.74 6.61
CA SER A 705 20.05 -23.82 6.06
C SER A 705 19.62 -22.52 5.39
N ALA A 706 19.97 -21.36 5.97
CA ALA A 706 19.63 -20.06 5.41
C ALA A 706 20.35 -19.79 4.09
N ILE A 707 21.65 -20.10 3.97
CA ILE A 707 22.38 -19.86 2.70
C ILE A 707 21.91 -20.82 1.59
N ILE A 708 21.54 -22.07 1.91
CA ILE A 708 20.97 -23.01 0.94
C ILE A 708 19.63 -22.49 0.41
N GLU A 709 18.78 -21.94 1.27
CA GLU A 709 17.52 -21.29 0.84
C GLU A 709 17.81 -20.11 -0.08
N THR A 710 18.75 -19.23 0.30
CA THR A 710 19.15 -18.08 -0.51
C THR A 710 19.75 -18.47 -1.85
N PHE A 711 20.53 -19.56 -1.92
CA PHE A 711 21.05 -20.12 -3.17
C PHE A 711 19.91 -20.55 -4.10
N ARG A 712 18.98 -21.38 -3.60
CA ARG A 712 17.83 -21.87 -4.38
C ARG A 712 16.93 -20.74 -4.88
N GLU A 713 16.71 -19.74 -4.03
CA GLU A 713 15.92 -18.56 -4.39
C GLU A 713 16.61 -17.70 -5.44
N SER A 714 17.93 -17.53 -5.34
CA SER A 714 18.72 -16.79 -6.35
C SER A 714 18.70 -17.52 -7.71
N GLU A 715 18.80 -18.85 -7.71
CA GLU A 715 18.72 -19.67 -8.92
C GLU A 715 17.33 -19.60 -9.56
N THR A 716 16.26 -19.78 -8.78
CA THR A 716 14.88 -19.75 -9.28
C THR A 716 14.50 -18.39 -9.89
N ASN A 717 15.09 -17.30 -9.40
CA ASN A 717 14.80 -15.94 -9.86
C ASN A 717 15.88 -15.37 -10.79
N ASN A 718 16.74 -16.19 -11.40
CA ASN A 718 17.76 -15.76 -12.38
C ASN A 718 18.71 -14.66 -11.85
N LEU A 719 19.09 -14.72 -10.57
CA LEU A 719 19.99 -13.78 -9.91
C LEU A 719 21.41 -14.34 -9.85
N TYR A 720 22.13 -14.28 -10.97
CA TYR A 720 23.40 -15.00 -11.17
C TYR A 720 24.47 -14.61 -10.15
N THR A 721 24.70 -13.31 -9.93
CA THR A 721 25.71 -12.83 -8.97
C THR A 721 25.39 -13.26 -7.53
N ASN A 722 24.11 -13.20 -7.14
CA ASN A 722 23.70 -13.60 -5.78
C ASN A 722 23.80 -15.11 -5.59
N LYS A 723 23.52 -15.90 -6.64
CA LYS A 723 23.75 -17.36 -6.65
C LYS A 723 25.23 -17.68 -6.39
N LEU A 724 26.15 -17.07 -7.15
CA LEU A 724 27.59 -17.29 -6.99
C LEU A 724 28.09 -16.89 -5.58
N LEU A 725 27.61 -15.76 -5.05
CA LEU A 725 27.94 -15.34 -3.69
C LEU A 725 27.42 -16.35 -2.66
N ALA A 726 26.21 -16.88 -2.84
CA ALA A 726 25.62 -17.86 -1.94
C ALA A 726 26.39 -19.20 -1.96
N GLU A 727 26.81 -19.64 -3.15
CA GLU A 727 27.60 -20.87 -3.34
C GLU A 727 29.00 -20.76 -2.71
N MET A 728 29.67 -19.61 -2.91
CA MET A 728 30.93 -19.28 -2.25
C MET A 728 30.80 -19.31 -0.72
N ILE A 729 29.76 -18.68 -0.18
CA ILE A 729 29.50 -18.64 1.28
C ILE A 729 29.15 -20.03 1.83
N LEU A 730 28.37 -20.82 1.11
CA LEU A 730 28.02 -22.18 1.50
C LEU A 730 29.26 -23.05 1.66
N SER A 731 30.17 -22.99 0.68
CA SER A 731 31.44 -23.72 0.71
C SER A 731 32.25 -23.35 1.96
N PHE A 732 32.39 -22.05 2.24
CA PHE A 732 33.07 -21.57 3.45
C PHE A 732 32.42 -22.09 4.74
N LEU A 733 31.09 -22.03 4.84
CA LEU A 733 30.36 -22.51 6.02
C LEU A 733 30.48 -24.04 6.21
N GLN A 734 30.75 -24.80 5.16
CA GLN A 734 30.98 -26.24 5.22
C GLN A 734 32.45 -26.60 5.49
N ASN A 735 33.33 -25.60 5.67
CA ASN A 735 34.79 -25.76 5.72
C ASN A 735 35.37 -26.39 4.45
N GLU A 736 34.75 -26.10 3.30
CA GLU A 736 35.19 -26.52 1.98
C GLU A 736 35.78 -25.32 1.23
N THR A 737 36.63 -25.61 0.23
CA THR A 737 37.08 -24.59 -0.73
C THR A 737 35.98 -24.38 -1.77
N PRO A 738 35.68 -23.14 -2.18
CA PRO A 738 34.76 -22.88 -3.29
C PRO A 738 35.17 -23.66 -4.54
N ASP A 739 34.18 -24.15 -5.30
CA ASP A 739 34.42 -24.83 -6.58
C ASP A 739 35.21 -23.91 -7.54
N ALA A 740 36.15 -24.48 -8.28
CA ALA A 740 36.95 -23.76 -9.27
C ALA A 740 36.08 -23.05 -10.33
N SER A 741 34.89 -23.58 -10.62
CA SER A 741 33.90 -22.95 -11.49
C SER A 741 33.38 -21.63 -10.93
N VAL A 742 33.11 -21.53 -9.62
CA VAL A 742 32.66 -20.29 -8.95
C VAL A 742 33.75 -19.22 -9.02
N LEU A 743 35.00 -19.58 -8.72
CA LEU A 743 36.14 -18.67 -8.84
C LEU A 743 36.32 -18.19 -10.30
N SER A 744 36.26 -19.11 -11.26
CA SER A 744 36.36 -18.79 -12.69
C SER A 744 35.28 -17.80 -13.13
N GLU A 745 34.05 -17.96 -12.64
CA GLU A 745 32.95 -17.03 -12.95
C GLU A 745 33.15 -15.65 -12.31
N PHE A 746 33.62 -15.57 -11.06
CA PHE A 746 33.95 -14.26 -10.48
C PHE A 746 35.11 -13.56 -11.20
N VAL A 747 36.12 -14.32 -11.66
CA VAL A 747 37.19 -13.78 -12.50
C VAL A 747 36.65 -13.28 -13.83
N ARG A 748 35.75 -14.03 -14.49
CA ARG A 748 35.10 -13.62 -15.75
C ARG A 748 34.27 -12.35 -15.57
N LEU A 749 33.57 -12.20 -14.44
CA LEU A 749 32.80 -11.00 -14.10
C LEU A 749 33.68 -9.85 -13.60
N GLU A 750 34.98 -10.08 -13.39
CA GLU A 750 35.93 -9.19 -12.72
C GLU A 750 35.48 -8.76 -11.32
N TYR A 751 34.71 -9.58 -10.59
CA TYR A 751 34.23 -9.24 -9.24
C TYR A 751 35.35 -9.40 -8.20
N MET A 752 36.31 -8.47 -8.21
CA MET A 752 37.60 -8.62 -7.53
C MET A 752 37.50 -8.95 -6.04
N SER A 753 36.62 -8.27 -5.29
CA SER A 753 36.49 -8.57 -3.85
C SER A 753 35.94 -9.97 -3.56
N ALA A 754 35.20 -10.58 -4.50
CA ALA A 754 34.74 -11.97 -4.36
C ALA A 754 35.82 -12.97 -4.79
N VAL A 755 36.64 -12.62 -5.79
CA VAL A 755 37.84 -13.37 -6.18
C VAL A 755 38.81 -13.48 -5.00
N ASP A 756 39.10 -12.35 -4.33
CA ASP A 756 39.98 -12.31 -3.16
C ASP A 756 39.46 -13.21 -2.03
N VAL A 757 38.14 -13.20 -1.78
CA VAL A 757 37.50 -14.07 -0.78
C VAL A 757 37.60 -15.54 -1.15
N CYS A 758 37.41 -15.90 -2.43
CA CYS A 758 37.55 -17.29 -2.87
C CYS A 758 38.99 -17.81 -2.70
N ILE A 759 39.99 -16.96 -2.93
CA ILE A 759 41.41 -17.33 -2.81
C ILE A 759 41.84 -17.44 -1.34
N GLU A 760 41.49 -16.45 -0.52
CA GLU A 760 41.89 -16.42 0.90
C GLU A 760 41.06 -17.37 1.76
N ASN A 761 39.78 -17.59 1.41
CA ASN A 761 38.79 -18.42 2.11
C ASN A 761 38.81 -18.27 3.64
N SER A 762 38.87 -17.02 4.13
CA SER A 762 39.03 -16.70 5.55
C SER A 762 37.96 -15.71 6.05
N TYR A 763 37.67 -15.73 7.35
CA TYR A 763 36.74 -14.75 7.93
C TYR A 763 37.22 -13.30 7.77
N ILE A 764 38.54 -13.08 7.66
CA ILE A 764 39.15 -11.76 7.43
C ILE A 764 38.80 -11.28 6.02
N ALA A 765 38.86 -12.16 5.02
CA ALA A 765 38.48 -11.85 3.65
C ALA A 765 37.00 -11.44 3.54
N TYR A 766 36.10 -12.10 4.29
CA TYR A 766 34.69 -11.71 4.31
C TYR A 766 34.42 -10.30 4.86
N LYS A 767 35.31 -9.77 5.71
CA LYS A 767 35.24 -8.36 6.15
C LYS A 767 35.53 -7.41 4.98
N SER A 768 36.44 -7.75 4.07
CA SER A 768 36.81 -6.94 2.91
C SER A 768 35.84 -7.09 1.74
N LEU A 769 35.05 -8.18 1.65
CA LEU A 769 34.00 -8.38 0.64
C LEU A 769 33.11 -7.13 0.49
N ASN A 770 32.92 -6.65 -0.73
CA ASN A 770 31.99 -5.57 -1.04
C ASN A 770 30.73 -6.17 -1.65
N LEU A 771 29.56 -5.92 -1.06
CA LEU A 771 28.30 -6.39 -1.63
C LEU A 771 27.70 -5.31 -2.52
N PHE A 772 27.39 -5.69 -3.76
CA PHE A 772 26.77 -4.81 -4.74
C PHE A 772 25.32 -5.21 -4.95
N LEU A 773 24.39 -4.31 -4.59
CA LEU A 773 23.03 -4.40 -5.09
C LEU A 773 23.05 -4.09 -6.58
N MET A 774 23.05 -5.17 -7.37
CA MET A 774 22.96 -5.16 -8.83
C MET A 774 21.62 -4.63 -9.29
#